data_AF-A0ABD1GJI8-F1
#
_entry.id   AF-A0ABD1GJI8-F1
#
_cell.length_a   1.000
_cell.length_b   1.000
_cell.length_c   1.000
_cell.angle_alpha   90.00
_cell.angle_beta   90.00
_cell.angle_gamma   90.00
#
_symmetry.space_group_name_H-M   'P 1'
#
loop_
_entity.id
_entity.type
_entity.pdbx_description
1 polymer ?
#
loop_
_entity_poly.entity_id
_entity_poly.type
_entity_poly.pdbx_seq_one_letter_code
_entity_poly.pdbx_strand_id
1 'polypeptide(L)'
;MAASVENRQFPHLEPGLPGVGRPFKPSHNRPSSPVRGYNFPPSNKPISNGNASVDYSSSSDDDEDDPNYSLLIKKGNAELEPSVLDSRDEYTADNWVERNPSMVRLTGKHPFNAEAPLPRLMHHGFITPVPLHYVRNHGAVPKGSWDDWSVEITGLVKKPVRLTMRQLETEFPTREFPVSLVCAGNRRKEQNMVNQTIGFNWGAAGVSTSVWRGVPLHAVLKRCGIMSRKRGALNVCFEGAEDLPGGGGSKYGTSLTKEMAMDPARDIILAYMQNGERLLPDHGFPVRMIIPGFIGGRMVKWLKRIVVTPKESDNYYHFKDNRVLPSHVDAELANAEAWWYKPEHIINELNINSVITTPCHEEILPINAWTTQRPYTLRGYSYSGGGKKVTRVEVTMDGGETWQVCSLDHPEKPNKYGKYWCWCFWSLEVEVLDILGAKEIAVRAWDETHNTQPEKLIWNLMGMMNNCWFRVKTNVCKPHRGEIGIVFEHPTQPGNQSGGWMAKERHLEKSSNEVPTLKKSVSSPFMNTAAKMFSASEVRKHNSAESAWIIVHGHVYDCTRFLKDHPGGTDSILINAGTDCTEEFDAIHSDKAKKLLEDYRIGELITTGYASADSSPNNSVHGPSGSLHLAPIKEVVAPNRPAAALIPREKIPCKLVEKTILSHDVRKFKFSLPGTDQVLGLPVGKHIFVCATVDDKLCMRAYTPSSDVDVVGYFELVVKVYFKGVHPKFPNGGMMSQHLDMLELGSFIDIKGPLGHIEYTGKGNFIVHGKQRFAKKLAMIAGGTGITPIYQVMQAILKDPEDETEMFVVYANRTEDDILLRDELDSWAEKYPNRVKVWYVVQESVKEDWKYSLGFVTEGILREHIPAAKEMALALACGPPPMLQFAVNPNLEKMGYDVKEDLLVF
;
A
#
# COMPACT_ATOMS: atom_id res chain seq x y z
N MET A 1 41.94 -15.18 -17.12
CA MET A 1 42.76 -14.67 -18.25
C MET A 1 42.09 -13.40 -18.73
N ALA A 2 42.71 -12.25 -18.50
CA ALA A 2 42.14 -10.94 -18.84
C ALA A 2 42.94 -10.28 -19.98
N ALA A 3 42.25 -9.47 -20.79
CA ALA A 3 42.88 -8.44 -21.63
C ALA A 3 41.88 -7.30 -21.82
N SER A 4 42.30 -6.09 -21.43
CA SER A 4 41.54 -4.84 -21.51
C SER A 4 41.79 -4.10 -22.84
N VAL A 5 40.84 -3.26 -23.27
CA VAL A 5 41.11 -2.17 -24.22
C VAL A 5 40.39 -0.90 -23.75
N GLU A 6 41.11 0.22 -23.73
CA GLU A 6 40.67 1.48 -23.12
C GLU A 6 39.98 2.46 -24.10
N ASN A 7 39.35 3.47 -23.50
CA ASN A 7 38.71 4.62 -24.16
C ASN A 7 39.67 5.44 -25.05
N ARG A 8 39.12 6.07 -26.10
CA ARG A 8 39.71 7.26 -26.73
C ARG A 8 38.71 8.41 -26.79
N GLN A 9 39.15 9.56 -26.30
CA GLN A 9 38.47 10.86 -26.43
C GLN A 9 38.71 11.46 -27.83
N PHE A 10 37.81 12.34 -28.27
CA PHE A 10 38.06 13.28 -29.37
C PHE A 10 37.75 14.72 -28.89
N PRO A 11 38.49 15.74 -29.37
CA PRO A 11 38.52 17.06 -28.74
C PRO A 11 37.54 18.08 -29.32
N HIS A 12 37.46 19.24 -28.65
CA HIS A 12 36.70 20.43 -29.01
C HIS A 12 36.96 20.96 -30.43
N LEU A 13 35.93 21.58 -31.02
CA LEU A 13 36.04 22.58 -32.08
C LEU A 13 35.43 23.90 -31.59
N GLU A 14 36.22 24.97 -31.62
CA GLU A 14 35.81 26.35 -31.35
C GLU A 14 35.75 27.20 -32.66
N PRO A 15 35.12 28.39 -32.64
CA PRO A 15 34.50 28.96 -33.84
C PRO A 15 35.37 29.97 -34.62
N GLY A 16 34.99 30.19 -35.89
CA GLY A 16 35.57 31.24 -36.73
C GLY A 16 35.02 32.65 -36.45
N LEU A 17 35.92 33.64 -36.50
CA LEU A 17 35.69 35.10 -36.45
C LEU A 17 36.19 35.73 -37.78
N PRO A 18 36.04 37.05 -38.02
CA PRO A 18 34.82 37.87 -37.95
C PRO A 18 34.63 38.76 -39.22
N GLY A 19 33.47 39.41 -39.42
CA GLY A 19 33.24 40.27 -40.61
C GLY A 19 32.10 41.31 -40.53
N VAL A 20 32.41 42.49 -39.98
CA VAL A 20 31.90 43.84 -40.33
C VAL A 20 30.39 44.07 -40.65
N GLY A 21 29.68 44.69 -39.69
CA GLY A 21 29.27 46.11 -39.88
C GLY A 21 27.90 46.55 -40.48
N ARG A 22 26.80 46.32 -39.74
CA ARG A 22 25.70 47.31 -39.47
C ARG A 22 24.80 47.83 -40.66
N PRO A 23 23.66 48.52 -40.40
CA PRO A 23 22.36 48.07 -40.96
C PRO A 23 21.59 49.08 -41.84
N PHE A 24 20.54 48.61 -42.51
CA PHE A 24 19.46 49.45 -43.05
C PHE A 24 18.05 48.90 -42.77
N LYS A 25 17.09 49.81 -42.59
CA LYS A 25 15.65 49.55 -42.34
C LYS A 25 14.89 49.30 -43.66
N PRO A 26 13.76 48.59 -43.65
CA PRO A 26 12.75 48.68 -44.71
C PRO A 26 11.54 49.54 -44.31
N SER A 27 11.00 50.28 -45.28
CA SER A 27 9.70 50.96 -45.20
C SER A 27 8.97 50.88 -46.54
N HIS A 28 7.68 50.50 -46.51
CA HIS A 28 6.59 50.79 -47.48
C HIS A 28 6.97 50.98 -48.98
N ASN A 29 6.44 50.20 -49.94
CA ASN A 29 5.02 50.24 -50.35
C ASN A 29 4.62 49.16 -51.40
N ARG A 30 3.31 48.99 -51.62
CA ARG A 30 2.69 48.20 -52.72
C ARG A 30 2.58 48.97 -54.04
N PRO A 31 2.39 48.28 -55.18
CA PRO A 31 1.09 48.22 -55.89
C PRO A 31 0.67 46.76 -56.23
N SER A 32 -0.50 46.38 -56.80
CA SER A 32 -1.78 47.05 -57.15
C SER A 32 -2.98 46.07 -56.96
N SER A 33 -4.00 46.04 -57.85
CA SER A 33 -5.16 45.11 -57.91
C SER A 33 -5.82 45.17 -59.33
N PRO A 34 -6.82 44.32 -59.70
CA PRO A 34 -8.25 44.55 -59.41
C PRO A 34 -9.01 43.26 -58.94
N VAL A 35 -10.27 43.19 -58.46
CA VAL A 35 -11.45 44.10 -58.28
C VAL A 35 -12.66 43.90 -59.24
N ARG A 36 -13.65 43.11 -58.75
CA ARG A 36 -15.13 43.19 -58.92
C ARG A 36 -15.70 42.52 -57.64
N GLY A 37 -16.74 42.95 -56.94
CA GLY A 37 -17.79 43.99 -57.07
C GLY A 37 -19.05 43.41 -56.38
N TYR A 38 -19.62 44.01 -55.33
CA TYR A 38 -20.71 44.99 -55.40
C TYR A 38 -20.94 45.73 -54.05
N ASN A 39 -21.75 46.80 -54.09
CA ASN A 39 -21.88 47.85 -53.06
C ASN A 39 -22.99 47.61 -52.01
N PHE A 40 -22.92 48.32 -50.87
CA PHE A 40 -24.03 49.15 -50.32
C PHE A 40 -23.47 50.35 -49.49
N PRO A 41 -24.20 51.49 -49.34
CA PRO A 41 -23.64 52.77 -48.82
C PRO A 41 -24.33 53.21 -47.47
N PRO A 42 -24.36 54.48 -47.00
CA PRO A 42 -23.64 54.82 -45.74
C PRO A 42 -24.38 55.74 -44.72
N SER A 43 -23.66 56.11 -43.64
CA SER A 43 -23.95 57.22 -42.68
C SER A 43 -25.07 56.98 -41.65
N ASN A 44 -25.10 57.60 -40.44
CA ASN A 44 -24.38 58.76 -39.89
C ASN A 44 -24.07 58.60 -38.37
N LYS A 45 -23.12 59.39 -37.83
CA LYS A 45 -22.88 59.54 -36.36
C LYS A 45 -23.73 60.72 -35.81
N PRO A 46 -23.98 60.81 -34.48
CA PRO A 46 -23.04 61.51 -33.60
C PRO A 46 -22.76 60.83 -32.23
N ILE A 47 -21.80 61.43 -31.52
CA ILE A 47 -21.09 60.98 -30.31
C ILE A 47 -21.92 61.13 -29.01
N SER A 48 -21.82 60.18 -28.08
CA SER A 48 -21.72 60.47 -26.63
C SER A 48 -21.04 59.31 -25.86
N ASN A 49 -20.38 59.62 -24.73
CA ASN A 49 -19.54 58.68 -23.96
C ASN A 49 -20.37 57.77 -23.02
N GLY A 50 -19.95 56.51 -22.88
CA GLY A 50 -20.44 55.60 -21.82
C GLY A 50 -19.78 54.23 -21.88
N ASN A 51 -19.31 53.71 -20.74
CA ASN A 51 -18.56 52.45 -20.60
C ASN A 51 -19.14 51.26 -21.40
N ALA A 52 -18.31 50.62 -22.23
CA ALA A 52 -18.65 49.34 -22.86
C ALA A 52 -18.07 48.17 -22.07
N SER A 53 -18.94 47.42 -21.39
CA SER A 53 -18.73 45.99 -21.14
C SER A 53 -18.69 45.26 -22.48
N VAL A 54 -17.75 44.33 -22.66
CA VAL A 54 -17.68 43.50 -23.87
C VAL A 54 -18.36 42.18 -23.58
N ASP A 55 -19.63 42.08 -23.97
CA ASP A 55 -20.38 40.83 -23.94
C ASP A 55 -19.80 39.82 -24.93
N TYR A 56 -19.52 38.62 -24.44
CA TYR A 56 -19.36 37.44 -25.27
C TYR A 56 -20.69 36.67 -25.26
N SER A 57 -21.66 37.16 -26.04
CA SER A 57 -22.89 36.40 -26.30
C SER A 57 -22.55 35.16 -27.14
N SER A 58 -22.85 33.98 -26.61
CA SER A 58 -22.72 32.72 -27.35
C SER A 58 -23.68 32.72 -28.54
N SER A 59 -23.19 32.29 -29.71
CA SER A 59 -24.04 31.95 -30.85
C SER A 59 -24.62 30.56 -30.58
N SER A 60 -25.87 30.50 -30.13
CA SER A 60 -26.64 29.26 -30.04
C SER A 60 -27.33 29.01 -31.38
N ASP A 61 -26.76 28.13 -32.20
CA ASP A 61 -27.37 27.57 -33.42
C ASP A 61 -26.59 26.29 -33.81
N ASP A 62 -26.66 25.25 -32.96
CA ASP A 62 -26.15 23.88 -33.23
C ASP A 62 -26.81 22.80 -32.30
N ASP A 63 -27.97 23.09 -31.69
CA ASP A 63 -28.58 22.33 -30.59
C ASP A 63 -29.61 21.24 -31.03
N GLU A 64 -29.28 20.39 -32.02
CA GLU A 64 -30.17 19.26 -32.40
C GLU A 64 -29.64 17.84 -32.15
N ASP A 65 -28.39 17.66 -31.69
CA ASP A 65 -27.80 16.32 -31.51
C ASP A 65 -26.83 16.18 -30.32
N ASP A 66 -26.88 17.05 -29.30
CA ASP A 66 -25.95 16.93 -28.16
C ASP A 66 -26.30 15.70 -27.30
N PRO A 67 -25.39 14.70 -27.14
CA PRO A 67 -25.69 13.46 -26.44
C PRO A 67 -26.18 13.72 -25.01
N ASN A 68 -27.43 13.34 -24.73
CA ASN A 68 -28.11 13.66 -23.47
C ASN A 68 -27.58 12.81 -22.30
N TYR A 69 -26.40 13.18 -21.79
CA TYR A 69 -25.74 12.54 -20.66
C TYR A 69 -26.61 12.56 -19.38
N SER A 70 -27.56 13.49 -19.26
CA SER A 70 -28.47 13.56 -18.09
C SER A 70 -29.32 12.29 -17.94
N LEU A 71 -29.68 11.61 -19.05
CA LEU A 71 -30.40 10.35 -19.00
C LEU A 71 -29.52 9.21 -18.47
N LEU A 72 -28.26 9.15 -18.93
CA LEU A 72 -27.28 8.16 -18.46
C LEU A 72 -26.97 8.35 -16.97
N ILE A 73 -26.80 9.60 -16.52
CA ILE A 73 -26.59 9.96 -15.11
C ILE A 73 -27.79 9.52 -14.25
N LYS A 74 -29.02 9.86 -14.67
CA LYS A 74 -30.24 9.48 -13.94
C LYS A 74 -30.41 7.97 -13.86
N LYS A 75 -30.21 7.24 -14.97
CA LYS A 75 -30.27 5.77 -15.00
C LYS A 75 -29.20 5.18 -14.07
N GLY A 76 -27.96 5.62 -14.21
CA GLY A 76 -26.83 5.12 -13.42
C GLY A 76 -27.05 5.30 -11.92
N ASN A 77 -27.51 6.48 -11.48
CA ASN A 77 -27.80 6.75 -10.08
C ASN A 77 -29.01 5.96 -9.54
N ALA A 78 -30.01 5.64 -10.38
CA ALA A 78 -31.18 4.86 -9.97
C ALA A 78 -30.90 3.35 -9.80
N GLU A 79 -29.82 2.84 -10.40
CA GLU A 79 -29.39 1.43 -10.32
C GLU A 79 -28.34 1.16 -9.22
N LEU A 80 -27.94 2.19 -8.45
CA LEU A 80 -27.00 2.04 -7.35
C LEU A 80 -27.69 1.82 -6.01
N GLU A 81 -27.12 0.92 -5.18
CA GLU A 81 -27.32 0.99 -3.74
C GLU A 81 -26.69 2.28 -3.15
N PRO A 82 -27.27 2.83 -2.08
CA PRO A 82 -26.72 3.99 -1.38
C PRO A 82 -25.26 3.79 -0.95
N SER A 83 -24.50 4.88 -0.93
CA SER A 83 -23.24 4.93 -0.19
C SER A 83 -23.50 4.74 1.30
N VAL A 84 -22.54 4.17 2.02
CA VAL A 84 -22.61 3.91 3.46
C VAL A 84 -21.30 4.31 4.13
N LEU A 85 -21.33 4.55 5.44
CA LEU A 85 -20.10 4.60 6.23
C LEU A 85 -19.50 3.18 6.31
N ASP A 86 -18.29 3.01 5.79
CA ASP A 86 -17.55 1.75 5.84
C ASP A 86 -16.99 1.56 7.26
N SER A 87 -17.30 0.44 7.92
CA SER A 87 -16.81 0.16 9.28
C SER A 87 -15.28 0.11 9.38
N ARG A 88 -14.59 -0.17 8.27
CA ARG A 88 -13.12 -0.10 8.19
C ARG A 88 -12.60 1.33 8.39
N ASP A 89 -13.42 2.34 8.10
CA ASP A 89 -13.05 3.76 8.20
C ASP A 89 -13.35 4.37 9.57
N GLU A 90 -14.09 3.70 10.47
CA GLU A 90 -14.54 4.20 11.80
C GLU A 90 -13.39 4.86 12.61
N TYR A 91 -12.22 4.23 12.62
CA TYR A 91 -11.00 4.65 13.32
C TYR A 91 -9.99 5.34 12.39
N THR A 92 -10.48 6.06 11.38
CA THR A 92 -9.65 6.84 10.43
C THR A 92 -10.16 8.28 10.35
N ALA A 93 -9.33 9.18 9.79
CA ALA A 93 -9.76 10.55 9.50
C ALA A 93 -10.91 10.65 8.47
N ASP A 94 -11.19 9.56 7.74
CA ASP A 94 -12.25 9.47 6.73
C ASP A 94 -13.57 8.88 7.26
N ASN A 95 -13.72 8.68 8.58
CA ASN A 95 -14.90 8.06 9.22
C ASN A 95 -16.27 8.76 9.01
N TRP A 96 -16.29 9.82 8.23
CA TRP A 96 -17.43 10.67 7.89
C TRP A 96 -17.75 10.64 6.38
N VAL A 97 -16.96 9.91 5.59
CA VAL A 97 -17.08 9.83 4.14
C VAL A 97 -17.83 8.55 3.76
N GLU A 98 -19.05 8.72 3.27
CA GLU A 98 -19.84 7.59 2.76
C GLU A 98 -19.32 7.12 1.40
N ARG A 99 -19.15 5.81 1.25
CA ARG A 99 -18.59 5.14 0.06
C ARG A 99 -19.54 4.04 -0.40
N ASN A 100 -19.59 3.78 -1.71
CA ASN A 100 -20.42 2.69 -2.22
C ASN A 100 -19.83 1.33 -1.79
N PRO A 101 -20.63 0.42 -1.20
CA PRO A 101 -20.11 -0.81 -0.59
C PRO A 101 -19.58 -1.83 -1.60
N SER A 102 -19.91 -1.72 -2.89
CA SER A 102 -19.40 -2.63 -3.92
C SER A 102 -18.01 -2.27 -4.44
N MET A 103 -17.46 -1.13 -4.06
CA MET A 103 -16.12 -0.68 -4.48
C MET A 103 -15.02 -1.63 -3.96
N VAL A 104 -14.16 -2.08 -4.87
CA VAL A 104 -13.02 -2.93 -4.51
C VAL A 104 -11.93 -2.07 -3.89
N ARG A 105 -11.79 -2.16 -2.57
CA ARG A 105 -10.74 -1.47 -1.80
C ARG A 105 -9.38 -2.10 -2.11
N LEU A 106 -8.42 -1.28 -2.55
CA LEU A 106 -7.11 -1.69 -3.05
C LEU A 106 -5.97 -1.49 -2.04
N THR A 107 -6.22 -0.67 -1.03
CA THR A 107 -5.40 -0.49 0.17
C THR A 107 -6.08 -1.13 1.38
N GLY A 108 -5.37 -1.21 2.50
CA GLY A 108 -5.97 -1.57 3.79
C GLY A 108 -6.80 -0.42 4.38
N LYS A 109 -6.61 -0.15 5.67
CA LYS A 109 -7.41 0.84 6.42
C LYS A 109 -7.25 2.28 5.92
N HIS A 110 -6.03 2.77 5.67
CA HIS A 110 -5.83 4.16 5.20
C HIS A 110 -4.52 4.30 4.40
N PRO A 111 -4.42 5.19 3.39
CA PRO A 111 -5.45 6.02 2.78
C PRO A 111 -6.41 5.23 1.88
N PHE A 112 -7.65 5.70 1.73
CA PHE A 112 -8.64 5.06 0.89
C PHE A 112 -8.27 5.11 -0.61
N ASN A 113 -8.19 3.93 -1.23
CA ASN A 113 -8.00 3.77 -2.67
C ASN A 113 -8.86 2.60 -3.13
N ALA A 114 -9.68 2.79 -4.17
CA ALA A 114 -10.64 1.81 -4.63
C ALA A 114 -10.94 1.93 -6.13
N GLU A 115 -11.28 0.80 -6.76
CA GLU A 115 -11.83 0.73 -8.12
C GLU A 115 -13.20 0.03 -8.13
N ALA A 116 -14.05 0.35 -9.10
CA ALA A 116 -15.31 -0.37 -9.28
C ALA A 116 -15.05 -1.81 -9.76
N PRO A 117 -15.89 -2.79 -9.42
CA PRO A 117 -15.85 -4.11 -10.06
C PRO A 117 -15.99 -3.94 -11.58
N LEU A 118 -15.06 -4.49 -12.37
CA LEU A 118 -14.99 -4.22 -13.82
C LEU A 118 -16.31 -4.53 -14.57
N PRO A 119 -17.03 -5.64 -14.30
CA PRO A 119 -18.33 -5.88 -14.94
C PRO A 119 -19.37 -4.80 -14.58
N ARG A 120 -19.36 -4.30 -13.33
CA ARG A 120 -20.26 -3.25 -12.85
C ARG A 120 -19.94 -1.89 -13.46
N LEU A 121 -18.65 -1.56 -13.60
CA LEU A 121 -18.20 -0.37 -14.31
C LEU A 121 -18.70 -0.35 -15.76
N MET A 122 -18.64 -1.50 -16.45
CA MET A 122 -19.09 -1.63 -17.84
C MET A 122 -20.61 -1.67 -17.98
N HIS A 123 -21.35 -2.24 -17.01
CA HIS A 123 -22.82 -2.24 -16.98
C HIS A 123 -23.41 -0.82 -17.08
N HIS A 124 -22.81 0.16 -16.40
CA HIS A 124 -23.26 1.56 -16.48
C HIS A 124 -22.82 2.30 -17.76
N GLY A 125 -21.93 1.71 -18.57
CA GLY A 125 -21.54 2.24 -19.88
C GLY A 125 -20.76 3.55 -19.81
N PHE A 126 -21.10 4.51 -20.69
CA PHE A 126 -20.25 5.65 -21.00
C PHE A 126 -19.99 6.62 -19.85
N ILE A 127 -20.99 6.88 -19.00
CA ILE A 127 -20.86 7.75 -17.82
C ILE A 127 -20.89 6.89 -16.55
N THR A 128 -19.78 6.86 -15.83
CA THR A 128 -19.66 6.20 -14.54
C THR A 128 -20.43 6.99 -13.47
N PRO A 129 -21.35 6.35 -12.72
CA PRO A 129 -21.98 6.94 -11.54
C PRO A 129 -20.94 7.40 -10.52
N VAL A 130 -21.16 8.55 -9.85
CA VAL A 130 -20.14 9.15 -8.97
C VAL A 130 -19.70 8.24 -7.81
N PRO A 131 -20.59 7.46 -7.15
CA PRO A 131 -20.19 6.52 -6.11
C PRO A 131 -19.33 5.34 -6.60
N LEU A 132 -19.32 5.06 -7.92
CA LEU A 132 -18.46 4.05 -8.55
C LEU A 132 -17.24 4.64 -9.26
N HIS A 133 -17.11 5.97 -9.33
CA HIS A 133 -15.94 6.60 -9.90
C HIS A 133 -14.71 6.27 -9.05
N TYR A 134 -13.65 5.73 -9.65
CA TYR A 134 -12.49 5.22 -8.90
C TYR A 134 -11.90 6.28 -7.97
N VAL A 135 -11.49 5.87 -6.76
CA VAL A 135 -10.92 6.78 -5.77
C VAL A 135 -9.43 6.51 -5.60
N ARG A 136 -8.63 7.56 -5.70
CA ARG A 136 -7.22 7.56 -5.28
C ARG A 136 -7.00 8.71 -4.31
N ASN A 137 -6.74 8.39 -3.04
CA ASN A 137 -6.29 9.34 -2.01
C ASN A 137 -4.84 9.01 -1.60
N HIS A 138 -4.01 10.04 -1.43
CA HIS A 138 -2.65 9.91 -0.86
C HIS A 138 -2.63 10.03 0.67
N GLY A 139 -3.71 10.54 1.27
CA GLY A 139 -3.89 10.76 2.70
C GLY A 139 -5.37 10.89 3.05
N ALA A 140 -5.68 11.59 4.14
CA ALA A 140 -7.04 11.85 4.58
C ALA A 140 -7.81 12.82 3.66
N VAL A 141 -9.12 12.65 3.58
CA VAL A 141 -10.03 13.57 2.88
C VAL A 141 -10.21 14.84 3.73
N PRO A 142 -9.84 16.04 3.23
CA PRO A 142 -10.05 17.29 3.94
C PRO A 142 -11.54 17.58 4.18
N LYS A 143 -11.90 17.94 5.41
CA LYS A 143 -13.21 18.52 5.73
C LYS A 143 -13.23 19.98 5.28
N GLY A 144 -14.17 20.33 4.39
CA GLY A 144 -14.37 21.68 3.89
C GLY A 144 -15.86 21.97 3.66
N SER A 145 -16.25 23.24 3.75
CA SER A 145 -17.59 23.72 3.38
C SER A 145 -17.53 24.44 2.02
N TRP A 146 -18.69 24.74 1.43
CA TRP A 146 -18.75 25.53 0.19
C TRP A 146 -18.37 27.00 0.44
N ASP A 147 -18.93 27.62 1.48
CA ASP A 147 -18.82 29.06 1.71
C ASP A 147 -17.47 29.48 2.34
N ASP A 148 -16.82 28.61 3.13
CA ASP A 148 -15.51 28.90 3.73
C ASP A 148 -14.32 28.57 2.79
N TRP A 149 -14.57 27.90 1.67
CA TRP A 149 -13.51 27.51 0.75
C TRP A 149 -13.15 28.61 -0.26
N SER A 150 -11.85 28.77 -0.45
CA SER A 150 -11.28 29.70 -1.40
C SER A 150 -10.02 29.17 -2.04
N VAL A 151 -9.81 29.50 -3.32
CA VAL A 151 -8.58 29.23 -4.06
C VAL A 151 -7.75 30.50 -4.14
N GLU A 152 -6.49 30.46 -3.73
CA GLU A 152 -5.51 31.53 -3.91
C GLU A 152 -4.87 31.43 -5.31
N ILE A 153 -4.79 32.55 -6.03
CA ILE A 153 -4.04 32.68 -7.28
C ILE A 153 -2.96 33.74 -7.08
N THR A 154 -1.68 33.34 -7.20
CA THR A 154 -0.54 34.16 -6.79
C THR A 154 0.72 33.88 -7.64
N GLY A 155 1.86 34.44 -7.24
CA GLY A 155 3.13 34.39 -7.98
C GLY A 155 3.18 35.42 -9.11
N LEU A 156 3.61 35.02 -10.31
CA LEU A 156 3.82 35.87 -11.48
C LEU A 156 2.50 36.22 -12.20
N VAL A 157 1.61 36.89 -11.47
CA VAL A 157 0.35 37.49 -11.93
C VAL A 157 0.33 38.99 -11.60
N LYS A 158 -0.44 39.80 -12.34
CA LYS A 158 -0.58 41.25 -12.07
C LYS A 158 -1.48 41.55 -10.87
N LYS A 159 -2.47 40.70 -10.63
CA LYS A 159 -3.48 40.85 -9.57
C LYS A 159 -3.61 39.51 -8.82
N PRO A 160 -2.77 39.23 -7.82
CA PRO A 160 -2.98 38.13 -6.89
C PRO A 160 -4.35 38.26 -6.23
N VAL A 161 -5.06 37.15 -6.03
CA VAL A 161 -6.43 37.15 -5.52
C VAL A 161 -6.73 35.83 -4.80
N ARG A 162 -7.66 35.88 -3.84
CA ARG A 162 -8.27 34.70 -3.22
C ARG A 162 -9.74 34.67 -3.63
N LEU A 163 -10.14 33.69 -4.42
CA LEU A 163 -11.50 33.55 -4.96
C LEU A 163 -12.28 32.55 -4.10
N THR A 164 -13.43 32.95 -3.58
CA THR A 164 -14.37 32.03 -2.92
C THR A 164 -15.07 31.13 -3.94
N MET A 165 -15.68 30.03 -3.49
CA MET A 165 -16.46 29.15 -4.38
C MET A 165 -17.59 29.88 -5.12
N ARG A 166 -18.30 30.79 -4.43
CA ARG A 166 -19.33 31.64 -5.03
C ARG A 166 -18.79 32.52 -6.16
N GLN A 167 -17.59 33.07 -6.01
CA GLN A 167 -16.97 33.89 -7.05
C GLN A 167 -16.47 33.04 -8.23
N LEU A 168 -15.95 31.84 -7.98
CA LEU A 168 -15.63 30.90 -9.06
C LEU A 168 -16.90 30.54 -9.87
N GLU A 169 -18.00 30.23 -9.20
CA GLU A 169 -19.27 29.87 -9.83
C GLU A 169 -19.91 31.04 -10.62
N THR A 170 -19.80 32.29 -10.13
CA THR A 170 -20.57 33.44 -10.67
C THR A 170 -19.77 34.48 -11.47
N GLU A 171 -18.45 34.65 -11.25
CA GLU A 171 -17.65 35.66 -11.97
C GLU A 171 -17.02 35.17 -13.29
N PHE A 172 -17.20 33.90 -13.65
CA PHE A 172 -16.47 33.26 -14.77
C PHE A 172 -17.39 32.47 -15.71
N PRO A 173 -17.05 32.39 -17.01
CA PRO A 173 -17.73 31.48 -17.93
C PRO A 173 -17.51 30.04 -17.46
N THR A 174 -18.58 29.26 -17.41
CA THR A 174 -18.56 27.84 -17.04
C THR A 174 -18.51 26.96 -18.29
N ARG A 175 -17.92 25.77 -18.17
CA ARG A 175 -18.01 24.69 -19.15
C ARG A 175 -18.45 23.40 -18.47
N GLU A 176 -19.16 22.57 -19.21
CA GLU A 176 -19.62 21.24 -18.82
C GLU A 176 -19.36 20.27 -19.99
N PHE A 177 -18.69 19.15 -19.75
CA PHE A 177 -18.34 18.14 -20.78
C PHE A 177 -17.83 16.84 -20.11
N PRO A 178 -17.92 15.67 -20.76
CA PRO A 178 -17.39 14.42 -20.22
C PRO A 178 -15.86 14.36 -20.29
N VAL A 179 -15.24 13.71 -19.31
CA VAL A 179 -13.80 13.39 -19.30
C VAL A 179 -13.58 12.03 -18.65
N SER A 180 -12.78 11.17 -19.29
CA SER A 180 -12.24 9.97 -18.64
C SER A 180 -11.04 10.33 -17.78
N LEU A 181 -11.13 10.05 -16.48
CA LEU A 181 -10.00 10.07 -15.58
C LEU A 181 -9.39 8.67 -15.57
N VAL A 182 -8.06 8.60 -15.57
CA VAL A 182 -7.30 7.35 -15.52
C VAL A 182 -6.17 7.48 -14.51
N CYS A 183 -6.06 6.52 -13.60
CA CYS A 183 -4.90 6.44 -12.70
C CYS A 183 -3.65 6.05 -13.49
N ALA A 184 -2.52 6.71 -13.25
CA ALA A 184 -1.23 6.29 -13.80
C ALA A 184 -0.87 4.83 -13.44
N GLY A 185 -1.44 4.30 -12.35
CA GLY A 185 -1.30 2.91 -11.93
C GLY A 185 -2.36 1.94 -12.47
N ASN A 186 -3.24 2.32 -13.41
CA ASN A 186 -4.20 1.38 -13.99
C ASN A 186 -3.46 0.15 -14.56
N ARG A 187 -4.03 -1.05 -14.36
CA ARG A 187 -3.41 -2.34 -14.71
C ARG A 187 -2.07 -2.64 -14.00
N ARG A 188 -1.77 -2.02 -12.85
CA ARG A 188 -0.51 -2.28 -12.11
C ARG A 188 -0.36 -3.73 -11.66
N LYS A 189 -1.44 -4.42 -11.28
CA LYS A 189 -1.32 -5.78 -10.71
C LYS A 189 -0.66 -6.75 -11.69
N GLU A 190 -0.89 -6.61 -13.00
CA GLU A 190 -0.17 -7.36 -14.04
C GLU A 190 1.36 -7.22 -13.91
N GLN A 191 1.87 -6.01 -13.66
CA GLN A 191 3.31 -5.82 -13.41
C GLN A 191 3.77 -6.49 -12.11
N ASN A 192 2.98 -6.37 -11.03
CA ASN A 192 3.26 -7.02 -9.73
C ASN A 192 3.23 -8.56 -9.77
N MET A 193 2.58 -9.15 -10.78
CA MET A 193 2.66 -10.60 -11.02
C MET A 193 4.02 -11.01 -11.58
N VAL A 194 4.63 -10.18 -12.43
CA VAL A 194 5.98 -10.40 -12.99
C VAL A 194 7.06 -10.05 -11.96
N ASN A 195 7.08 -8.81 -11.46
CA ASN A 195 8.01 -8.36 -10.43
C ASN A 195 7.37 -7.29 -9.54
N GLN A 196 7.67 -7.31 -8.24
CA GLN A 196 7.00 -6.44 -7.27
C GLN A 196 7.42 -4.97 -7.45
N THR A 197 6.43 -4.11 -7.70
CA THR A 197 6.59 -2.65 -7.79
C THR A 197 6.30 -1.99 -6.43
N ILE A 198 6.60 -0.70 -6.29
CA ILE A 198 6.31 0.07 -5.07
C ILE A 198 4.83 0.48 -4.91
N GLY A 199 3.96 0.08 -5.84
CA GLY A 199 2.55 0.48 -5.88
C GLY A 199 1.55 -0.65 -5.61
N PHE A 200 0.41 -0.29 -5.02
CA PHE A 200 -0.70 -1.21 -4.75
C PHE A 200 -1.45 -1.65 -6.02
N ASN A 201 -2.14 -2.78 -5.89
CA ASN A 201 -2.65 -3.62 -6.97
C ASN A 201 -3.95 -3.08 -7.62
N TRP A 202 -3.87 -2.13 -8.55
CA TRP A 202 -4.99 -1.88 -9.48
C TRP A 202 -5.16 -3.04 -10.45
N GLY A 203 -6.41 -3.47 -10.62
CA GLY A 203 -6.86 -4.20 -11.79
C GLY A 203 -7.03 -3.25 -12.99
N ALA A 204 -8.04 -3.52 -13.83
CA ALA A 204 -8.31 -2.78 -15.05
C ALA A 204 -9.43 -1.72 -14.90
N ALA A 205 -9.89 -1.41 -13.68
CA ALA A 205 -10.93 -0.43 -13.42
C ALA A 205 -10.38 0.85 -12.75
N GLY A 206 -9.06 1.10 -12.83
CA GLY A 206 -8.42 2.38 -12.49
C GLY A 206 -8.72 3.50 -13.50
N VAL A 207 -9.94 3.53 -14.02
CA VAL A 207 -10.48 4.43 -15.04
C VAL A 207 -11.97 4.68 -14.75
N SER A 208 -12.45 5.91 -14.92
CA SER A 208 -13.87 6.26 -14.81
C SER A 208 -14.17 7.53 -15.59
N THR A 209 -15.38 7.64 -16.12
CA THR A 209 -15.80 8.78 -16.96
C THR A 209 -16.94 9.52 -16.29
N SER A 210 -16.86 10.84 -16.23
CA SER A 210 -17.92 11.66 -15.65
C SER A 210 -18.06 12.96 -16.44
N VAL A 211 -19.25 13.55 -16.39
CA VAL A 211 -19.49 14.92 -16.88
C VAL A 211 -18.97 15.89 -15.82
N TRP A 212 -18.01 16.73 -16.15
CA TRP A 212 -17.42 17.68 -15.21
C TRP A 212 -17.84 19.10 -15.55
N ARG A 213 -18.24 19.86 -14.54
CA ARG A 213 -18.58 21.28 -14.69
C ARG A 213 -17.72 22.18 -13.82
N GLY A 214 -17.22 23.25 -14.43
CA GLY A 214 -16.19 24.10 -13.85
C GLY A 214 -15.83 25.33 -14.68
N VAL A 215 -14.89 26.14 -14.15
CA VAL A 215 -14.37 27.33 -14.83
C VAL A 215 -13.07 27.04 -15.58
N PRO A 216 -12.86 27.53 -16.82
CA PRO A 216 -11.60 27.35 -17.53
C PRO A 216 -10.41 27.99 -16.81
N LEU A 217 -9.35 27.21 -16.56
CA LEU A 217 -8.12 27.68 -15.89
C LEU A 217 -7.53 28.91 -16.59
N HIS A 218 -7.48 28.88 -17.93
CA HIS A 218 -6.95 29.98 -18.73
C HIS A 218 -7.74 31.29 -18.54
N ALA A 219 -9.04 31.22 -18.21
CA ALA A 219 -9.86 32.40 -17.94
C ALA A 219 -9.52 33.00 -16.56
N VAL A 220 -9.35 32.15 -15.53
CA VAL A 220 -8.89 32.56 -14.19
C VAL A 220 -7.50 33.22 -14.25
N LEU A 221 -6.55 32.59 -14.93
CA LEU A 221 -5.19 33.13 -15.10
C LEU A 221 -5.18 34.44 -15.92
N LYS A 222 -6.03 34.57 -16.94
CA LYS A 222 -6.20 35.81 -17.72
C LYS A 222 -6.81 36.93 -16.86
N ARG A 223 -7.81 36.64 -16.02
CA ARG A 223 -8.45 37.58 -15.08
C ARG A 223 -7.48 38.11 -14.02
N CYS A 224 -6.55 37.28 -13.56
CA CYS A 224 -5.46 37.67 -12.66
C CYS A 224 -4.30 38.40 -13.38
N GLY A 225 -4.31 38.41 -14.71
CA GLY A 225 -3.28 39.04 -15.53
C GLY A 225 -1.93 38.33 -15.44
N ILE A 226 -1.91 37.03 -15.69
CA ILE A 226 -0.68 36.21 -15.78
C ILE A 226 0.43 36.91 -16.60
N MET A 227 1.66 36.90 -16.09
CA MET A 227 2.79 37.56 -16.74
C MET A 227 3.25 36.83 -18.02
N SER A 228 4.05 37.51 -18.84
CA SER A 228 4.59 36.93 -20.08
C SER A 228 5.78 36.01 -19.81
N ARG A 229 6.11 35.16 -20.79
CA ARG A 229 7.31 34.28 -20.75
C ARG A 229 8.60 35.07 -20.51
N LYS A 230 8.70 36.27 -21.12
CA LYS A 230 9.82 37.22 -20.93
C LYS A 230 9.95 37.77 -19.50
N ARG A 231 8.89 37.68 -18.68
CA ARG A 231 8.88 38.05 -17.26
C ARG A 231 8.99 36.83 -16.33
N GLY A 232 9.45 35.69 -16.85
CA GLY A 232 9.72 34.49 -16.07
C GLY A 232 8.49 33.65 -15.73
N ALA A 233 7.29 33.97 -16.22
CA ALA A 233 6.14 33.07 -16.05
C ALA A 233 6.29 31.90 -17.06
N LEU A 234 6.73 30.74 -16.57
CA LEU A 234 7.00 29.54 -17.37
C LEU A 234 6.13 28.35 -16.96
N ASN A 235 5.72 28.27 -15.69
CA ASN A 235 4.95 27.18 -15.13
C ASN A 235 3.78 27.69 -14.27
N VAL A 236 2.83 26.82 -14.02
CA VAL A 236 1.71 27.02 -13.09
C VAL A 236 1.67 25.82 -12.16
N CYS A 237 1.97 26.05 -10.88
CA CYS A 237 1.91 25.04 -9.82
C CYS A 237 0.52 25.03 -9.17
N PHE A 238 0.08 23.85 -8.75
CA PHE A 238 -1.20 23.58 -8.10
C PHE A 238 -0.93 22.87 -6.77
N GLU A 239 -1.62 23.28 -5.70
CA GLU A 239 -1.46 22.74 -4.35
C GLU A 239 -2.85 22.41 -3.77
N GLY A 240 -2.98 21.17 -3.28
CA GLY A 240 -4.16 20.68 -2.57
C GLY A 240 -4.28 21.22 -1.15
N ALA A 241 -5.14 20.60 -0.35
CA ALA A 241 -5.35 20.98 1.05
C ALA A 241 -4.74 19.97 2.03
N GLU A 242 -4.62 18.70 1.62
CA GLU A 242 -4.18 17.59 2.45
C GLU A 242 -2.78 17.83 3.02
N ASP A 243 -2.55 17.42 4.26
CA ASP A 243 -1.21 17.28 4.82
C ASP A 243 -0.79 15.82 4.70
N LEU A 244 0.28 15.55 3.95
CA LEU A 244 0.69 14.19 3.58
C LEU A 244 2.08 13.85 4.12
N PRO A 245 2.35 12.58 4.48
CA PRO A 245 3.63 12.20 5.09
C PRO A 245 4.85 12.33 4.15
N GLY A 246 4.64 12.39 2.84
CA GLY A 246 5.70 12.61 1.85
C GLY A 246 6.30 14.01 1.98
N GLY A 247 7.59 14.14 1.66
CA GLY A 247 8.28 15.44 1.67
C GLY A 247 8.45 16.09 3.04
N GLY A 248 8.19 15.36 4.13
CA GLY A 248 8.25 15.90 5.50
C GLY A 248 6.99 16.69 5.89
N GLY A 249 5.80 16.19 5.53
CA GLY A 249 4.54 16.88 5.79
C GLY A 249 4.07 17.77 4.64
N SER A 250 4.48 17.48 3.40
CA SER A 250 4.14 18.32 2.25
C SER A 250 2.70 18.09 1.77
N LYS A 251 2.06 19.15 1.27
CA LYS A 251 0.74 19.04 0.62
C LYS A 251 0.84 18.32 -0.73
N TYR A 252 -0.26 17.79 -1.25
CA TYR A 252 -0.26 17.28 -2.63
C TYR A 252 -0.02 18.42 -3.62
N GLY A 253 0.94 18.29 -4.53
CA GLY A 253 1.24 19.33 -5.49
C GLY A 253 1.94 18.85 -6.76
N THR A 254 1.74 19.62 -7.83
CA THR A 254 2.29 19.37 -9.17
C THR A 254 2.20 20.66 -9.99
N SER A 255 2.75 20.68 -11.21
CA SER A 255 2.61 21.81 -12.14
C SER A 255 2.26 21.39 -13.56
N LEU A 256 1.87 22.39 -14.34
CA LEU A 256 1.83 22.38 -15.80
C LEU A 256 2.75 23.49 -16.33
N THR A 257 3.17 23.37 -17.59
CA THR A 257 3.75 24.51 -18.31
C THR A 257 2.69 25.60 -18.48
N LYS A 258 3.12 26.86 -18.52
CA LYS A 258 2.22 28.00 -18.75
C LYS A 258 1.52 27.88 -20.11
N GLU A 259 2.23 27.39 -21.12
CA GLU A 259 1.67 27.18 -22.46
C GLU A 259 0.49 26.20 -22.41
N MET A 260 0.61 25.06 -21.71
CA MET A 260 -0.51 24.12 -21.51
C MET A 260 -1.65 24.73 -20.67
N ALA A 261 -1.33 25.44 -19.58
CA ALA A 261 -2.32 26.04 -18.68
C ALA A 261 -3.13 27.18 -19.32
N MET A 262 -2.63 27.79 -20.39
CA MET A 262 -3.26 28.88 -21.13
C MET A 262 -3.90 28.46 -22.45
N ASP A 263 -3.75 27.19 -22.86
CA ASP A 263 -4.27 26.66 -24.11
C ASP A 263 -5.77 26.34 -24.01
N PRO A 264 -6.65 27.06 -24.73
CA PRO A 264 -8.08 26.80 -24.72
C PRO A 264 -8.46 25.48 -25.41
N ALA A 265 -7.55 24.83 -26.15
CA ALA A 265 -7.79 23.55 -26.80
C ALA A 265 -7.65 22.34 -25.86
N ARG A 266 -7.13 22.56 -24.64
CA ARG A 266 -6.94 21.52 -23.62
C ARG A 266 -8.06 21.40 -22.60
N ASP A 267 -9.08 22.26 -22.69
CA ASP A 267 -10.29 22.23 -21.86
C ASP A 267 -10.02 22.11 -20.35
N ILE A 268 -8.91 22.66 -19.85
CA ILE A 268 -8.52 22.57 -18.44
C ILE A 268 -9.47 23.42 -17.59
N ILE A 269 -10.14 22.81 -16.61
CA ILE A 269 -11.11 23.48 -15.72
C ILE A 269 -10.76 23.31 -14.23
N LEU A 270 -11.20 24.29 -13.44
CA LEU A 270 -11.42 24.12 -12.00
C LEU A 270 -12.85 23.60 -11.84
N ALA A 271 -13.00 22.29 -11.69
CA ALA A 271 -14.30 21.64 -11.56
C ALA A 271 -14.84 21.75 -10.14
N TYR A 272 -16.12 22.06 -10.01
CA TYR A 272 -16.88 22.13 -8.75
C TYR A 272 -18.17 21.29 -8.79
N MET A 273 -18.47 20.69 -9.95
CA MET A 273 -19.57 19.72 -10.13
C MET A 273 -19.10 18.49 -10.93
N GLN A 274 -19.72 17.34 -10.65
CA GLN A 274 -19.52 16.05 -11.30
C GLN A 274 -20.89 15.37 -11.50
N ASN A 275 -21.18 14.95 -12.73
CA ASN A 275 -22.47 14.37 -13.14
C ASN A 275 -23.69 15.20 -12.71
N GLY A 276 -23.64 16.53 -12.85
CA GLY A 276 -24.74 17.43 -12.53
C GLY A 276 -24.93 17.77 -11.06
N GLU A 277 -24.16 17.16 -10.15
CA GLU A 277 -24.17 17.44 -8.71
C GLU A 277 -22.86 18.08 -8.24
N ARG A 278 -22.82 18.65 -7.04
CA ARG A 278 -21.56 19.10 -6.41
C ARG A 278 -20.62 17.90 -6.18
N LEU A 279 -19.32 18.15 -6.23
CA LEU A 279 -18.31 17.11 -5.97
C LEU A 279 -18.56 16.38 -4.65
N LEU A 280 -18.33 15.07 -4.61
CA LEU A 280 -18.25 14.33 -3.34
C LEU A 280 -16.89 14.57 -2.66
N PRO A 281 -16.78 14.35 -1.32
CA PRO A 281 -15.53 14.55 -0.58
C PRO A 281 -14.32 13.84 -1.18
N ASP A 282 -14.42 12.53 -1.46
CA ASP A 282 -13.37 11.72 -2.10
C ASP A 282 -12.96 12.25 -3.49
N HIS A 283 -13.86 12.94 -4.18
CA HIS A 283 -13.62 13.47 -5.53
C HIS A 283 -13.15 14.92 -5.54
N GLY A 284 -12.86 15.51 -4.38
CA GLY A 284 -12.19 16.80 -4.27
C GLY A 284 -13.08 17.98 -3.89
N PHE A 285 -14.22 17.75 -3.23
CA PHE A 285 -15.12 18.82 -2.77
C PHE A 285 -14.37 19.90 -1.96
N PRO A 286 -14.61 21.21 -2.23
CA PRO A 286 -15.57 21.77 -3.18
C PRO A 286 -14.99 22.07 -4.58
N VAL A 287 -13.68 21.93 -4.80
CA VAL A 287 -13.04 22.26 -6.08
C VAL A 287 -11.79 21.43 -6.36
N ARG A 288 -11.65 20.98 -7.62
CA ARG A 288 -10.46 20.27 -8.12
C ARG A 288 -9.99 20.78 -9.48
N MET A 289 -8.76 20.45 -9.84
CA MET A 289 -8.32 20.45 -11.23
C MET A 289 -8.95 19.29 -12.01
N ILE A 290 -9.34 19.55 -13.26
CA ILE A 290 -9.54 18.54 -14.32
C ILE A 290 -8.66 18.94 -15.50
N ILE A 291 -7.83 18.01 -15.98
CA ILE A 291 -6.88 18.21 -17.08
C ILE A 291 -7.11 17.08 -18.09
N PRO A 292 -7.99 17.27 -19.08
CA PRO A 292 -8.36 16.23 -20.03
C PRO A 292 -7.17 15.58 -20.76
N GLY A 293 -7.23 14.26 -20.94
CA GLY A 293 -6.17 13.46 -21.58
C GLY A 293 -4.87 13.29 -20.77
N PHE A 294 -4.81 13.77 -19.52
CA PHE A 294 -3.68 13.55 -18.61
C PHE A 294 -3.98 12.44 -17.59
N ILE A 295 -2.94 11.89 -16.96
CA ILE A 295 -3.12 11.04 -15.78
C ILE A 295 -3.80 11.80 -14.63
N GLY A 296 -4.64 11.10 -13.87
CA GLY A 296 -5.32 11.64 -12.69
C GLY A 296 -4.38 12.21 -11.62
N GLY A 297 -3.10 11.79 -11.58
CA GLY A 297 -2.08 12.35 -10.70
C GLY A 297 -1.73 13.83 -10.96
N ARG A 298 -2.09 14.39 -12.13
CA ARG A 298 -1.96 15.84 -12.36
C ARG A 298 -3.21 16.63 -11.94
N MET A 299 -4.33 15.94 -11.71
CA MET A 299 -5.65 16.53 -11.45
C MET A 299 -5.91 16.74 -9.95
N VAL A 300 -5.09 17.62 -9.34
CA VAL A 300 -5.11 17.99 -7.91
C VAL A 300 -6.53 18.20 -7.38
N LYS A 301 -6.91 17.42 -6.35
CA LYS A 301 -8.17 17.55 -5.61
C LYS A 301 -8.02 18.56 -4.47
N TRP A 302 -9.15 19.00 -3.91
CA TRP A 302 -9.19 19.90 -2.76
C TRP A 302 -8.28 21.13 -2.98
N LEU A 303 -8.40 21.74 -4.17
CA LEU A 303 -7.47 22.74 -4.64
C LEU A 303 -7.51 23.98 -3.73
N LYS A 304 -6.35 24.38 -3.21
CA LYS A 304 -6.19 25.59 -2.38
C LYS A 304 -5.41 26.69 -3.08
N ARG A 305 -4.39 26.37 -3.88
CA ARG A 305 -3.49 27.40 -4.43
C ARG A 305 -3.08 27.10 -5.87
N ILE A 306 -2.98 28.18 -6.65
CA ILE A 306 -2.47 28.22 -8.02
C ILE A 306 -1.37 29.28 -8.07
N VAL A 307 -0.13 28.86 -8.34
CA VAL A 307 1.04 29.74 -8.28
C VAL A 307 1.72 29.78 -9.65
N VAL A 308 1.84 30.97 -10.25
CA VAL A 308 2.58 31.13 -11.51
C VAL A 308 4.07 31.35 -11.21
N THR A 309 4.93 30.51 -11.77
CA THR A 309 6.35 30.39 -11.37
C THR A 309 7.32 30.37 -12.57
N PRO A 310 8.64 30.61 -12.34
CA PRO A 310 9.68 30.33 -13.33
C PRO A 310 10.08 28.86 -13.45
N LYS A 311 9.85 28.05 -12.41
CA LYS A 311 10.28 26.66 -12.34
C LYS A 311 9.07 25.73 -12.21
N GLU A 312 9.28 24.48 -12.62
CA GLU A 312 8.36 23.38 -12.34
C GLU A 312 8.17 23.22 -10.81
N SER A 313 7.09 22.54 -10.40
CA SER A 313 6.80 22.29 -8.99
C SER A 313 7.94 21.49 -8.35
N ASP A 314 8.43 21.97 -7.21
CA ASP A 314 9.40 21.30 -6.36
C ASP A 314 8.77 20.34 -5.33
N ASN A 315 7.46 20.12 -5.44
CA ASN A 315 6.70 19.28 -4.54
C ASN A 315 7.19 17.82 -4.56
N TYR A 316 7.22 17.18 -3.38
CA TYR A 316 7.63 15.78 -3.25
C TYR A 316 6.87 14.84 -4.19
N TYR A 317 5.55 14.98 -4.31
CA TYR A 317 4.72 14.14 -5.18
C TYR A 317 4.85 14.46 -6.67
N HIS A 318 5.48 15.57 -7.03
CA HIS A 318 5.84 15.88 -8.40
C HIS A 318 7.13 15.14 -8.86
N PHE A 319 8.07 14.90 -7.94
CA PHE A 319 9.31 14.16 -8.21
C PHE A 319 9.25 12.67 -7.86
N LYS A 320 8.76 12.31 -6.68
CA LYS A 320 8.81 10.95 -6.11
C LYS A 320 7.57 10.10 -6.43
N ASP A 321 6.68 10.58 -7.30
CA ASP A 321 5.49 9.87 -7.76
C ASP A 321 5.22 10.18 -9.25
N ASN A 322 4.34 9.42 -9.90
CA ASN A 322 3.87 9.64 -11.28
C ASN A 322 5.00 9.71 -12.34
N ARG A 323 5.89 8.71 -12.35
CA ARG A 323 6.97 8.55 -13.34
C ARG A 323 7.05 7.14 -13.93
N VAL A 324 7.47 7.03 -15.19
CA VAL A 324 7.92 5.76 -15.80
C VAL A 324 9.43 5.79 -15.91
N LEU A 325 10.10 5.12 -14.97
CA LEU A 325 11.54 4.91 -15.03
C LEU A 325 11.88 3.72 -15.95
N PRO A 326 13.08 3.67 -16.57
CA PRO A 326 13.51 2.51 -17.35
C PRO A 326 13.49 1.21 -16.53
N SER A 327 13.20 0.09 -17.18
CA SER A 327 12.93 -1.20 -16.52
C SER A 327 14.07 -1.79 -15.68
N HIS A 328 15.31 -1.33 -15.88
CA HIS A 328 16.47 -1.74 -15.06
C HIS A 328 16.66 -0.89 -13.80
N VAL A 329 15.89 0.20 -13.64
CA VAL A 329 16.02 1.13 -12.51
C VAL A 329 15.13 0.68 -11.36
N ASP A 330 15.76 0.17 -10.30
CA ASP A 330 15.13 -0.14 -9.03
C ASP A 330 15.11 1.07 -8.07
N ALA A 331 14.65 0.88 -6.83
CA ALA A 331 14.56 1.94 -5.84
C ALA A 331 15.92 2.43 -5.32
N GLU A 332 16.95 1.60 -5.32
CA GLU A 332 18.30 1.99 -4.89
C GLU A 332 18.94 2.85 -5.97
N LEU A 333 18.98 2.34 -7.21
CA LEU A 333 19.51 3.06 -8.36
C LEU A 333 18.76 4.36 -8.63
N ALA A 334 17.43 4.36 -8.51
CA ALA A 334 16.61 5.57 -8.69
C ALA A 334 17.01 6.70 -7.73
N ASN A 335 17.41 6.36 -6.49
CA ASN A 335 17.87 7.33 -5.50
C ASN A 335 19.34 7.70 -5.71
N ALA A 336 20.23 6.73 -5.95
CA ALA A 336 21.67 6.95 -6.12
C ALA A 336 21.99 7.86 -7.33
N GLU A 337 21.32 7.65 -8.46
CA GLU A 337 21.52 8.41 -9.71
C GLU A 337 20.44 9.48 -9.96
N ALA A 338 19.67 9.85 -8.92
CA ALA A 338 18.70 10.94 -8.97
C ALA A 338 17.64 10.83 -10.10
N TRP A 339 17.27 9.62 -10.55
CA TRP A 339 16.31 9.37 -11.63
C TRP A 339 14.95 10.06 -11.42
N TRP A 340 14.55 10.24 -10.16
CA TRP A 340 13.35 10.99 -9.75
C TRP A 340 13.32 12.47 -10.17
N TYR A 341 14.45 13.03 -10.57
CA TYR A 341 14.58 14.44 -10.97
C TYR A 341 14.86 14.61 -12.48
N LYS A 342 14.94 13.52 -13.23
CA LYS A 342 15.10 13.53 -14.70
C LYS A 342 13.75 13.80 -15.38
N PRO A 343 13.54 14.96 -16.05
CA PRO A 343 12.21 15.40 -16.51
C PRO A 343 11.58 14.51 -17.58
N GLU A 344 12.38 13.79 -18.36
CA GLU A 344 11.95 12.88 -19.43
C GLU A 344 11.09 11.70 -18.95
N HIS A 345 11.07 11.42 -17.64
CA HIS A 345 10.25 10.35 -17.05
C HIS A 345 8.93 10.83 -16.43
N ILE A 346 8.64 12.14 -16.47
CA ILE A 346 7.40 12.72 -15.95
C ILE A 346 6.21 12.25 -16.78
N ILE A 347 5.25 11.57 -16.14
CA ILE A 347 3.99 11.24 -16.82
C ILE A 347 3.08 12.47 -16.82
N ASN A 348 2.63 12.87 -18.00
CA ASN A 348 1.64 13.93 -18.19
C ASN A 348 0.44 13.37 -18.95
N GLU A 349 0.57 13.20 -20.26
CA GLU A 349 -0.45 12.56 -21.11
C GLU A 349 -0.49 11.05 -20.90
N LEU A 350 -1.69 10.47 -21.03
CA LEU A 350 -1.91 9.03 -21.04
C LEU A 350 -1.34 8.38 -22.30
N ASN A 351 -0.97 7.10 -22.23
CA ASN A 351 -0.70 6.28 -23.39
C ASN A 351 -1.98 5.62 -23.92
N ILE A 352 -1.92 5.16 -25.18
CA ILE A 352 -2.94 4.30 -25.77
C ILE A 352 -3.07 3.00 -24.97
N ASN A 353 -4.29 2.62 -24.62
CA ASN A 353 -4.59 1.42 -23.84
C ASN A 353 -5.92 0.79 -24.30
N SER A 354 -6.08 -0.52 -24.09
CA SER A 354 -7.33 -1.24 -24.31
C SER A 354 -7.39 -2.48 -23.40
N VAL A 355 -8.62 -2.87 -23.06
CA VAL A 355 -8.93 -3.97 -22.13
C VAL A 355 -10.15 -4.73 -22.65
N ILE A 356 -10.12 -6.06 -22.53
CA ILE A 356 -11.26 -6.96 -22.77
C ILE A 356 -12.10 -7.00 -21.49
N THR A 357 -13.41 -6.78 -21.60
CA THR A 357 -14.34 -6.81 -20.46
C THR A 357 -15.47 -7.83 -20.63
N THR A 358 -15.76 -8.22 -21.87
CA THR A 358 -16.62 -9.36 -22.21
C THR A 358 -15.82 -10.26 -23.16
N PRO A 359 -15.54 -11.52 -22.80
CA PRO A 359 -16.02 -12.25 -21.61
C PRO A 359 -15.45 -11.71 -20.28
N CYS A 360 -16.21 -11.87 -19.20
CA CYS A 360 -15.79 -11.57 -17.83
C CYS A 360 -14.81 -12.64 -17.29
N HIS A 361 -14.14 -12.35 -16.18
CA HIS A 361 -13.36 -13.39 -15.49
C HIS A 361 -14.27 -14.48 -14.93
N GLU A 362 -13.90 -15.74 -15.16
CA GLU A 362 -14.64 -16.94 -14.80
C GLU A 362 -16.05 -17.03 -15.42
N GLU A 363 -16.33 -16.20 -16.44
CA GLU A 363 -17.47 -16.43 -17.33
C GLU A 363 -17.30 -17.77 -18.04
N ILE A 364 -18.41 -18.49 -18.20
CA ILE A 364 -18.46 -19.78 -18.87
C ILE A 364 -19.40 -19.67 -20.07
N LEU A 365 -18.85 -19.80 -21.27
CA LEU A 365 -19.62 -19.97 -22.51
C LEU A 365 -19.87 -21.45 -22.75
N PRO A 366 -21.10 -21.98 -22.57
CA PRO A 366 -21.39 -23.39 -22.87
C PRO A 366 -21.26 -23.65 -24.37
N ILE A 367 -20.82 -24.84 -24.75
CA ILE A 367 -20.70 -25.31 -26.13
C ILE A 367 -21.84 -26.29 -26.38
N ASN A 368 -22.93 -25.79 -26.95
CA ASN A 368 -24.10 -26.58 -27.28
C ASN A 368 -24.72 -26.10 -28.59
N ALA A 369 -25.71 -26.83 -29.11
CA ALA A 369 -26.32 -26.56 -30.41
C ALA A 369 -26.98 -25.16 -30.52
N TRP A 370 -27.22 -24.45 -29.41
CA TRP A 370 -27.73 -23.08 -29.42
C TRP A 370 -26.61 -22.04 -29.51
N THR A 371 -25.55 -22.20 -28.70
CA THR A 371 -24.42 -21.26 -28.69
C THR A 371 -23.55 -21.38 -29.93
N THR A 372 -23.35 -22.58 -30.50
CA THR A 372 -22.56 -22.74 -31.73
C THR A 372 -23.29 -22.32 -33.02
N GLN A 373 -24.52 -21.82 -32.93
CA GLN A 373 -25.28 -21.28 -34.07
C GLN A 373 -25.33 -19.74 -34.09
N ARG A 374 -24.59 -19.08 -33.19
CA ARG A 374 -24.60 -17.61 -33.04
C ARG A 374 -23.18 -17.13 -32.72
N PRO A 375 -22.77 -15.96 -33.22
CA PRO A 375 -21.51 -15.37 -32.81
C PRO A 375 -21.56 -14.95 -31.33
N TYR A 376 -20.41 -14.97 -30.68
CA TYR A 376 -20.20 -14.38 -29.37
C TYR A 376 -19.64 -12.97 -29.54
N THR A 377 -20.22 -11.97 -28.87
CA THR A 377 -19.75 -10.58 -28.95
C THR A 377 -18.68 -10.31 -27.89
N LEU A 378 -17.41 -10.29 -28.29
CA LEU A 378 -16.32 -9.74 -27.49
C LEU A 378 -16.54 -8.23 -27.32
N ARG A 379 -16.25 -7.70 -26.12
CA ARG A 379 -16.38 -6.26 -25.83
C ARG A 379 -15.27 -5.75 -24.91
N GLY A 380 -15.05 -4.45 -24.96
CA GLY A 380 -14.15 -3.76 -24.05
C GLY A 380 -14.15 -2.25 -24.23
N TYR A 381 -13.19 -1.60 -23.57
CA TYR A 381 -12.95 -0.17 -23.71
C TYR A 381 -11.53 0.11 -24.23
N SER A 382 -11.31 1.31 -24.76
CA SER A 382 -9.99 1.86 -25.10
C SER A 382 -9.92 3.37 -24.83
N TYR A 383 -8.73 3.90 -24.57
CA TYR A 383 -8.48 5.34 -24.40
C TYR A 383 -7.08 5.74 -24.89
N SER A 384 -6.85 7.02 -25.19
CA SER A 384 -5.51 7.61 -25.38
C SER A 384 -5.42 8.99 -24.70
N GLY A 385 -4.20 9.47 -24.46
CA GLY A 385 -3.93 10.79 -23.87
C GLY A 385 -3.87 11.92 -24.89
N GLY A 386 -3.66 13.15 -24.40
CA GLY A 386 -3.47 14.34 -25.25
C GLY A 386 -4.69 14.73 -26.10
N GLY A 387 -5.85 14.13 -25.83
CA GLY A 387 -7.09 14.31 -26.56
C GLY A 387 -7.14 13.59 -27.91
N LYS A 388 -6.32 12.56 -28.10
CA LYS A 388 -6.17 11.83 -29.37
C LYS A 388 -7.30 10.82 -29.56
N LYS A 389 -7.94 10.81 -30.73
CA LYS A 389 -8.95 9.79 -31.03
C LYS A 389 -8.33 8.40 -31.09
N VAL A 390 -8.95 7.40 -30.47
CA VAL A 390 -8.70 5.98 -30.78
C VAL A 390 -9.29 5.72 -32.17
N THR A 391 -8.48 5.28 -33.12
CA THR A 391 -8.89 5.10 -34.53
C THR A 391 -9.08 3.65 -34.94
N ARG A 392 -8.49 2.71 -34.19
CA ARG A 392 -8.60 1.27 -34.47
C ARG A 392 -8.41 0.47 -33.18
N VAL A 393 -9.25 -0.53 -32.97
CA VAL A 393 -9.01 -1.60 -31.99
C VAL A 393 -9.02 -2.93 -32.76
N GLU A 394 -8.10 -3.81 -32.41
CA GLU A 394 -7.89 -5.09 -33.09
C GLU A 394 -7.82 -6.21 -32.04
N VAL A 395 -8.46 -7.34 -32.33
CA VAL A 395 -8.40 -8.56 -31.52
C VAL A 395 -7.73 -9.68 -32.30
N THR A 396 -6.93 -10.49 -31.61
CA THR A 396 -6.36 -11.74 -32.12
C THR A 396 -6.79 -12.92 -31.24
N MET A 397 -6.92 -14.10 -31.86
CA MET A 397 -7.23 -15.38 -31.21
C MET A 397 -6.16 -16.46 -31.50
N ASP A 398 -5.11 -16.10 -32.27
CA ASP A 398 -4.05 -17.00 -32.74
C ASP A 398 -2.64 -16.59 -32.24
N GLY A 399 -2.58 -15.73 -31.23
CA GLY A 399 -1.34 -15.22 -30.64
C GLY A 399 -0.78 -13.96 -31.31
N GLY A 400 -1.42 -13.48 -32.38
CA GLY A 400 -1.07 -12.23 -33.07
C GLY A 400 -0.65 -12.42 -34.54
N GLU A 401 -0.79 -13.62 -35.09
CA GLU A 401 -0.57 -13.93 -36.51
C GLU A 401 -1.63 -13.23 -37.38
N THR A 402 -2.90 -13.26 -36.96
CA THR A 402 -4.00 -12.51 -37.58
C THR A 402 -4.73 -11.61 -36.59
N TRP A 403 -5.38 -10.57 -37.14
CA TRP A 403 -6.04 -9.51 -36.39
C TRP A 403 -7.38 -9.15 -37.04
N GLN A 404 -8.43 -9.16 -36.24
CA GLN A 404 -9.78 -8.75 -36.63
C GLN A 404 -10.05 -7.34 -36.10
N VAL A 405 -10.53 -6.44 -36.96
CA VAL A 405 -10.81 -5.05 -36.61
C VAL A 405 -12.17 -4.96 -35.91
N CYS A 406 -12.18 -4.36 -34.74
CA CYS A 406 -13.40 -4.17 -33.93
C CYS A 406 -14.23 -2.99 -34.45
N SER A 407 -15.55 -3.06 -34.26
CA SER A 407 -16.42 -1.89 -34.34
C SER A 407 -16.15 -0.97 -33.15
N LEU A 408 -16.09 0.34 -33.37
CA LEU A 408 -15.85 1.35 -32.33
C LEU A 408 -17.10 2.21 -32.10
N ASP A 409 -17.45 2.40 -30.83
CA ASP A 409 -18.46 3.35 -30.37
C ASP A 409 -17.78 4.52 -29.63
N HIS A 410 -18.05 5.74 -30.10
CA HIS A 410 -17.55 6.99 -29.52
C HIS A 410 -18.75 7.88 -29.13
N PRO A 411 -19.29 7.75 -27.90
CA PRO A 411 -20.40 8.59 -27.43
C PRO A 411 -20.03 10.07 -27.19
N GLU A 412 -18.74 10.41 -27.19
CA GLU A 412 -18.25 11.78 -27.16
C GLU A 412 -18.11 12.36 -28.57
N LYS A 413 -18.63 13.57 -28.77
CA LYS A 413 -18.28 14.43 -29.90
C LYS A 413 -16.95 15.15 -29.60
N PRO A 414 -16.04 15.29 -30.59
CA PRO A 414 -14.80 16.03 -30.37
C PRO A 414 -15.11 17.49 -29.99
N ASN A 415 -14.26 18.07 -29.14
CA ASN A 415 -14.32 19.52 -28.92
C ASN A 415 -14.03 20.29 -30.23
N LYS A 416 -14.27 21.61 -30.23
CA LYS A 416 -14.04 22.49 -31.39
C LYS A 416 -12.60 22.56 -31.93
N TYR A 417 -11.66 21.86 -31.29
CA TYR A 417 -10.26 21.71 -31.72
C TYR A 417 -9.93 20.27 -32.14
N GLY A 418 -10.93 19.40 -32.30
CA GLY A 418 -10.78 18.01 -32.73
C GLY A 418 -10.40 17.03 -31.63
N LYS A 419 -10.46 17.41 -30.34
CA LYS A 419 -10.01 16.59 -29.22
C LYS A 419 -11.09 15.71 -28.62
N TYR A 420 -10.74 14.46 -28.30
CA TYR A 420 -11.56 13.47 -27.61
C TYR A 420 -10.98 13.19 -26.23
N TRP A 421 -11.73 13.46 -25.16
CA TRP A 421 -11.30 13.36 -23.77
C TRP A 421 -11.74 12.07 -23.07
N CYS A 422 -12.54 11.26 -23.73
CA CYS A 422 -13.15 10.06 -23.16
C CYS A 422 -12.62 8.78 -23.78
N TRP A 423 -12.85 7.69 -23.06
CA TRP A 423 -12.78 6.33 -23.60
C TRP A 423 -13.76 6.14 -24.77
N CYS A 424 -13.47 5.16 -25.62
CA CYS A 424 -14.42 4.56 -26.54
C CYS A 424 -14.68 3.11 -26.14
N PHE A 425 -15.82 2.58 -26.55
CA PHE A 425 -16.09 1.15 -26.46
C PHE A 425 -15.78 0.48 -27.78
N TRP A 426 -15.43 -0.81 -27.72
CA TRP A 426 -15.22 -1.63 -28.89
C TRP A 426 -15.96 -2.95 -28.77
N SER A 427 -16.36 -3.50 -29.90
CA SER A 427 -16.98 -4.82 -29.98
C SER A 427 -16.57 -5.58 -31.24
N LEU A 428 -16.51 -6.90 -31.13
CA LEU A 428 -16.26 -7.81 -32.24
C LEU A 428 -17.14 -9.06 -32.07
N GLU A 429 -17.89 -9.41 -33.11
CA GLU A 429 -18.58 -10.70 -33.19
C GLU A 429 -17.62 -11.75 -33.74
N VAL A 430 -17.47 -12.87 -33.04
CA VAL A 430 -16.62 -14.00 -33.42
C VAL A 430 -17.37 -15.31 -33.30
N GLU A 431 -17.03 -16.30 -34.12
CA GLU A 431 -17.65 -17.63 -34.03
C GLU A 431 -17.17 -18.37 -32.78
N VAL A 432 -18.07 -19.09 -32.11
CA VAL A 432 -17.75 -19.85 -30.88
C VAL A 432 -16.71 -20.94 -31.14
N LEU A 433 -16.63 -21.44 -32.38
CA LEU A 433 -15.60 -22.40 -32.81
C LEU A 433 -14.20 -21.77 -32.90
N ASP A 434 -14.09 -20.50 -33.26
CA ASP A 434 -12.80 -19.79 -33.26
C ASP A 434 -12.30 -19.57 -31.83
N ILE A 435 -13.20 -19.19 -30.92
CA ILE A 435 -12.91 -19.11 -29.47
C ILE A 435 -12.47 -20.49 -28.93
N LEU A 436 -13.12 -21.58 -29.36
CA LEU A 436 -12.77 -22.94 -28.92
C LEU A 436 -11.38 -23.38 -29.40
N GLY A 437 -10.95 -22.92 -30.58
CA GLY A 437 -9.59 -23.13 -31.09
C GLY A 437 -8.54 -22.23 -30.43
N ALA A 438 -8.94 -21.07 -29.92
CA ALA A 438 -8.06 -20.12 -29.25
C ALA A 438 -7.52 -20.68 -27.91
N LYS A 439 -6.25 -20.39 -27.61
CA LYS A 439 -5.66 -20.56 -26.26
C LYS A 439 -5.76 -19.28 -25.41
N GLU A 440 -5.82 -18.15 -26.10
CA GLU A 440 -6.02 -16.84 -25.51
C GLU A 440 -6.58 -15.87 -26.57
N ILE A 441 -7.27 -14.84 -26.08
CA ILE A 441 -7.79 -13.72 -26.84
C ILE A 441 -7.01 -12.49 -26.39
N ALA A 442 -6.42 -11.74 -27.31
CA ALA A 442 -5.65 -10.54 -27.00
C ALA A 442 -6.14 -9.32 -27.77
N VAL A 443 -6.13 -8.15 -27.14
CA VAL A 443 -6.56 -6.87 -27.74
C VAL A 443 -5.42 -5.84 -27.77
N ARG A 444 -5.38 -5.05 -28.84
CA ARG A 444 -4.55 -3.83 -28.95
C ARG A 444 -5.31 -2.71 -29.63
N ALA A 445 -4.95 -1.46 -29.31
CA ALA A 445 -5.54 -0.27 -29.90
C ALA A 445 -4.50 0.62 -30.59
N TRP A 446 -4.98 1.53 -31.45
CA TRP A 446 -4.22 2.54 -32.17
C TRP A 446 -4.90 3.91 -32.03
N ASP A 447 -4.13 4.96 -31.79
CA ASP A 447 -4.63 6.35 -31.82
C ASP A 447 -4.41 7.04 -33.18
N GLU A 448 -4.96 8.25 -33.33
CA GLU A 448 -4.83 9.11 -34.53
C GLU A 448 -3.38 9.50 -34.86
N THR A 449 -2.45 9.32 -33.91
CA THR A 449 -1.00 9.54 -34.11
C THR A 449 -0.25 8.23 -34.38
N HIS A 450 -0.98 7.14 -34.65
CA HIS A 450 -0.49 5.79 -34.90
C HIS A 450 0.37 5.20 -33.76
N ASN A 451 0.21 5.68 -32.52
CA ASN A 451 0.76 4.97 -31.36
C ASN A 451 -0.06 3.71 -31.09
N THR A 452 0.60 2.62 -30.73
CA THR A 452 -0.03 1.33 -30.37
C THR A 452 0.57 0.71 -29.11
N GLN A 453 0.02 -0.42 -28.70
CA GLN A 453 0.36 -1.14 -27.48
C GLN A 453 1.45 -2.20 -27.73
N PRO A 454 2.45 -2.35 -26.84
CA PRO A 454 3.46 -3.39 -26.95
C PRO A 454 2.84 -4.78 -26.71
N GLU A 455 3.35 -5.80 -27.40
CA GLU A 455 2.94 -7.20 -27.18
C GLU A 455 3.24 -7.69 -25.76
N LYS A 456 4.43 -7.31 -25.25
CA LYS A 456 5.01 -7.78 -23.99
C LYS A 456 4.95 -6.69 -22.94
N LEU A 457 4.80 -7.10 -21.68
CA LEU A 457 4.77 -6.22 -20.52
C LEU A 457 6.13 -5.51 -20.35
N ILE A 458 6.11 -4.19 -20.24
CA ILE A 458 7.28 -3.36 -19.95
C ILE A 458 7.21 -2.94 -18.48
N TRP A 459 7.94 -3.66 -17.63
CA TRP A 459 7.94 -3.41 -16.18
C TRP A 459 8.62 -2.09 -15.85
N ASN A 460 8.15 -1.38 -14.82
CA ASN A 460 8.87 -0.24 -14.24
C ASN A 460 8.65 -0.20 -12.72
N LEU A 461 9.60 0.41 -12.00
CA LEU A 461 9.60 0.49 -10.53
C LEU A 461 8.26 0.91 -9.91
N MET A 462 7.55 1.83 -10.56
CA MET A 462 6.29 2.41 -10.09
C MET A 462 5.04 1.61 -10.48
N GLY A 463 5.18 0.61 -11.35
CA GLY A 463 4.07 -0.14 -11.90
C GLY A 463 3.08 0.75 -12.65
N MET A 464 3.57 1.74 -13.39
CA MET A 464 2.75 2.76 -14.03
C MET A 464 2.67 2.59 -15.54
N MET A 465 1.60 3.14 -16.13
CA MET A 465 1.36 3.22 -17.57
C MET A 465 1.36 1.84 -18.27
N ASN A 466 0.98 0.78 -17.55
CA ASN A 466 0.93 -0.57 -18.12
C ASN A 466 -0.08 -0.62 -19.27
N ASN A 467 0.40 -0.83 -20.49
CA ASN A 467 -0.43 -0.84 -21.69
C ASN A 467 -0.09 -1.98 -22.66
N CYS A 468 0.56 -3.07 -22.21
CA CYS A 468 0.73 -4.23 -23.08
C CYS A 468 -0.63 -4.80 -23.53
N TRP A 469 -0.64 -5.65 -24.56
CA TRP A 469 -1.89 -6.30 -25.01
C TRP A 469 -2.58 -6.96 -23.81
N PHE A 470 -3.86 -6.66 -23.62
CA PHE A 470 -4.64 -7.30 -22.56
C PHE A 470 -5.07 -8.68 -23.05
N ARG A 471 -4.70 -9.74 -22.31
CA ARG A 471 -4.88 -11.13 -22.72
C ARG A 471 -5.86 -11.86 -21.80
N VAL A 472 -6.86 -12.49 -22.38
CA VAL A 472 -7.81 -13.37 -21.68
C VAL A 472 -7.52 -14.81 -22.12
N LYS A 473 -7.17 -15.70 -21.19
CA LYS A 473 -6.95 -17.13 -21.53
C LYS A 473 -8.27 -17.88 -21.60
N THR A 474 -8.32 -18.87 -22.48
CA THR A 474 -9.46 -19.76 -22.71
C THR A 474 -9.09 -21.17 -22.24
N ASN A 475 -9.94 -21.78 -21.41
CA ASN A 475 -9.79 -23.17 -21.00
C ASN A 475 -11.10 -23.94 -21.20
N VAL A 476 -11.02 -25.22 -21.54
CA VAL A 476 -12.20 -26.09 -21.65
C VAL A 476 -12.55 -26.68 -20.29
N CYS A 477 -13.82 -26.58 -19.89
CA CYS A 477 -14.35 -27.07 -18.62
C CYS A 477 -15.63 -27.90 -18.82
N LYS A 478 -16.09 -28.57 -17.75
CA LYS A 478 -17.38 -29.29 -17.71
C LYS A 478 -18.19 -28.81 -16.50
N PRO A 479 -18.98 -27.74 -16.62
CA PRO A 479 -19.56 -27.07 -15.46
C PRO A 479 -20.60 -27.93 -14.74
N HIS A 480 -21.58 -28.47 -15.48
CA HIS A 480 -22.72 -29.21 -14.94
C HIS A 480 -23.14 -30.33 -15.92
N ARG A 481 -23.48 -31.52 -15.39
CA ARG A 481 -24.14 -32.65 -16.08
C ARG A 481 -23.60 -33.06 -17.47
N GLY A 482 -22.32 -32.83 -17.74
CA GLY A 482 -21.64 -33.31 -18.95
C GLY A 482 -21.61 -32.34 -20.13
N GLU A 483 -22.23 -31.17 -20.04
CA GLU A 483 -22.03 -30.11 -21.02
C GLU A 483 -20.59 -29.57 -20.94
N ILE A 484 -20.00 -29.30 -22.10
CA ILE A 484 -18.65 -28.73 -22.22
C ILE A 484 -18.80 -27.21 -22.34
N GLY A 485 -17.94 -26.44 -21.67
CA GLY A 485 -17.92 -24.98 -21.76
C GLY A 485 -16.50 -24.44 -21.91
N ILE A 486 -16.39 -23.20 -22.37
CA ILE A 486 -15.15 -22.42 -22.39
C ILE A 486 -15.19 -21.47 -21.20
N VAL A 487 -14.21 -21.56 -20.29
CA VAL A 487 -14.04 -20.62 -19.18
C VAL A 487 -12.95 -19.60 -19.51
N PHE A 488 -13.20 -18.34 -19.16
CA PHE A 488 -12.34 -17.22 -19.51
C PHE A 488 -11.57 -16.66 -18.30
N GLU A 489 -10.26 -16.49 -18.46
CA GLU A 489 -9.38 -16.01 -17.40
C GLU A 489 -8.79 -14.66 -17.79
N HIS A 490 -9.11 -13.60 -17.03
CA HIS A 490 -8.43 -12.31 -17.16
C HIS A 490 -6.99 -12.40 -16.60
N PRO A 491 -6.09 -11.44 -16.86
CA PRO A 491 -4.73 -11.47 -16.30
C PRO A 491 -4.71 -11.56 -14.77
N THR A 492 -5.50 -10.72 -14.11
CA THR A 492 -5.56 -10.59 -12.64
C THR A 492 -6.93 -10.09 -12.18
N GLN A 493 -7.31 -10.35 -10.92
CA GLN A 493 -8.42 -9.67 -10.24
C GLN A 493 -7.94 -8.45 -9.43
N PRO A 494 -8.75 -7.40 -9.21
CA PRO A 494 -8.33 -6.18 -8.52
C PRO A 494 -7.88 -6.39 -7.06
N GLY A 495 -7.06 -5.48 -6.55
CA GLY A 495 -6.60 -5.47 -5.14
C GLY A 495 -5.88 -6.76 -4.74
N ASN A 496 -6.26 -7.31 -3.59
CA ASN A 496 -5.73 -8.58 -3.07
C ASN A 496 -6.56 -9.81 -3.45
N GLN A 497 -7.60 -9.66 -4.28
CA GLN A 497 -8.41 -10.79 -4.74
C GLN A 497 -7.55 -11.82 -5.48
N SER A 498 -7.83 -13.10 -5.24
CA SER A 498 -7.25 -14.23 -5.97
C SER A 498 -7.87 -14.34 -7.37
N GLY A 499 -7.23 -15.14 -8.24
CA GLY A 499 -7.70 -15.36 -9.61
C GLY A 499 -6.86 -14.66 -10.68
N GLY A 500 -7.28 -14.89 -11.93
CA GLY A 500 -6.55 -14.56 -13.15
C GLY A 500 -5.41 -15.51 -13.49
N TRP A 501 -5.09 -15.62 -14.79
CA TRP A 501 -4.12 -16.61 -15.28
C TRP A 501 -2.68 -16.34 -14.83
N MET A 502 -2.28 -15.07 -14.67
CA MET A 502 -0.94 -14.72 -14.19
C MET A 502 -0.67 -15.22 -12.76
N ALA A 503 -1.72 -15.35 -11.94
CA ALA A 503 -1.61 -15.97 -10.62
C ALA A 503 -1.33 -17.46 -10.75
N LYS A 504 -2.11 -18.16 -11.59
CA LYS A 504 -1.97 -19.62 -11.81
C LYS A 504 -0.59 -19.99 -12.35
N GLU A 505 -0.08 -19.25 -13.34
CA GLU A 505 1.27 -19.49 -13.89
C GLU A 505 2.37 -19.27 -12.85
N ARG A 506 2.32 -18.18 -12.07
CA ARG A 506 3.31 -17.91 -11.01
C ARG A 506 3.30 -18.96 -9.90
N HIS A 507 2.19 -19.68 -9.71
CA HIS A 507 2.12 -20.85 -8.83
C HIS A 507 2.74 -22.09 -9.50
N LEU A 508 2.45 -22.33 -10.78
CA LEU A 508 3.01 -23.44 -11.55
C LEU A 508 4.53 -23.35 -11.70
N GLU A 509 5.07 -22.18 -12.08
CA GLU A 509 6.52 -21.93 -12.22
C GLU A 509 7.28 -22.17 -10.92
N LYS A 510 6.67 -21.87 -9.76
CA LYS A 510 7.26 -22.17 -8.45
C LYS A 510 7.26 -23.66 -8.18
N SER A 511 6.17 -24.36 -8.49
CA SER A 511 6.11 -25.82 -8.34
C SER A 511 7.03 -26.59 -9.29
N SER A 512 7.32 -26.06 -10.49
CA SER A 512 8.22 -26.71 -11.47
C SER A 512 9.71 -26.49 -11.17
N ASN A 513 10.05 -25.47 -10.36
CA ASN A 513 11.42 -25.22 -9.93
C ASN A 513 11.82 -26.04 -8.67
N GLU A 514 10.90 -26.82 -8.11
CA GLU A 514 11.18 -27.80 -7.04
C GLU A 514 11.41 -29.19 -7.66
N VAL A 515 12.60 -29.77 -7.46
CA VAL A 515 12.99 -31.06 -8.05
C VAL A 515 12.15 -32.20 -7.43
N PRO A 516 11.47 -33.05 -8.23
CA PRO A 516 10.49 -33.99 -7.71
C PRO A 516 11.15 -35.19 -7.01
N THR A 517 11.06 -35.24 -5.68
CA THR A 517 11.33 -36.47 -4.92
C THR A 517 10.04 -37.28 -4.76
N LEU A 518 10.01 -38.47 -5.38
CA LEU A 518 8.87 -39.39 -5.29
C LEU A 518 8.58 -39.81 -3.84
N LYS A 519 7.42 -39.38 -3.32
CA LYS A 519 6.71 -40.11 -2.26
C LYS A 519 5.27 -40.38 -2.69
N LYS A 520 4.88 -41.65 -2.61
CA LYS A 520 3.58 -42.16 -3.05
C LYS A 520 2.46 -41.47 -2.26
N SER A 521 1.53 -40.83 -2.97
CA SER A 521 0.27 -40.39 -2.38
C SER A 521 -0.59 -41.61 -2.02
N VAL A 522 -0.95 -41.74 -0.75
CA VAL A 522 -2.03 -42.64 -0.31
C VAL A 522 -3.32 -41.83 -0.31
N SER A 523 -4.35 -42.35 -0.96
CA SER A 523 -5.61 -41.67 -1.23
C SER A 523 -6.44 -41.35 0.01
N SER A 524 -7.06 -40.17 0.04
CA SER A 524 -8.32 -39.90 0.75
C SER A 524 -9.10 -38.80 -0.01
N PRO A 525 -10.45 -38.79 0.03
CA PRO A 525 -11.23 -38.34 -1.12
C PRO A 525 -11.73 -36.89 -1.06
N PHE A 526 -12.03 -36.34 -2.25
CA PHE A 526 -12.80 -35.12 -2.43
C PHE A 526 -14.16 -35.20 -1.72
N MET A 527 -14.54 -34.12 -1.02
CA MET A 527 -15.93 -33.83 -0.65
C MET A 527 -16.36 -32.50 -1.27
N ASN A 528 -17.51 -32.51 -1.97
CA ASN A 528 -18.30 -31.31 -2.20
C ASN A 528 -18.89 -30.81 -0.88
N THR A 529 -18.93 -29.50 -0.64
CA THR A 529 -20.16 -28.73 -0.29
C THR A 529 -19.84 -27.25 -0.06
N ALA A 530 -20.89 -26.42 0.01
CA ALA A 530 -20.83 -24.98 0.27
C ALA A 530 -19.93 -24.60 1.47
N ALA A 531 -19.33 -23.40 1.42
CA ALA A 531 -18.54 -22.85 2.51
C ALA A 531 -19.36 -22.89 3.81
N LYS A 532 -18.81 -23.54 4.84
CA LYS A 532 -19.48 -23.62 6.15
C LYS A 532 -19.47 -22.24 6.78
N MET A 533 -20.65 -21.82 7.22
CA MET A 533 -20.87 -20.52 7.86
C MET A 533 -20.87 -20.71 9.37
N PHE A 534 -19.99 -20.01 10.08
CA PHE A 534 -19.83 -20.10 11.54
C PHE A 534 -20.18 -18.77 12.21
N SER A 535 -20.86 -18.79 13.36
CA SER A 535 -21.10 -17.53 14.10
C SER A 535 -19.90 -17.15 14.97
N ALA A 536 -19.73 -15.85 15.29
CA ALA A 536 -18.68 -15.43 16.23
C ALA A 536 -18.82 -16.09 17.63
N SER A 537 -20.05 -16.43 18.04
CA SER A 537 -20.32 -17.19 19.27
C SER A 537 -19.95 -18.68 19.17
N GLU A 538 -19.81 -19.20 17.96
CA GLU A 538 -19.39 -20.57 17.69
C GLU A 538 -17.87 -20.63 17.67
N VAL A 539 -17.20 -19.74 16.92
CA VAL A 539 -15.73 -19.63 16.93
C VAL A 539 -15.18 -19.44 18.35
N ARG A 540 -15.86 -18.64 19.19
CA ARG A 540 -15.50 -18.42 20.61
C ARG A 540 -15.40 -19.70 21.46
N LYS A 541 -16.04 -20.81 21.05
CA LYS A 541 -15.94 -22.11 21.74
C LYS A 541 -14.62 -22.83 21.47
N HIS A 542 -13.89 -22.41 20.44
CA HIS A 542 -12.65 -23.02 19.97
C HIS A 542 -11.47 -22.13 20.38
N ASN A 543 -11.19 -22.10 21.68
CA ASN A 543 -10.23 -21.21 22.32
C ASN A 543 -9.11 -21.91 23.10
N SER A 544 -8.89 -23.22 22.93
CA SER A 544 -7.90 -24.04 23.67
C SER A 544 -6.87 -24.74 22.75
N ALA A 545 -5.86 -25.40 23.31
CA ALA A 545 -4.82 -26.10 22.54
C ALA A 545 -5.35 -27.33 21.75
N GLU A 546 -6.48 -27.88 22.18
CA GLU A 546 -7.18 -29.03 21.57
C GLU A 546 -8.20 -28.57 20.52
N SER A 547 -8.55 -27.28 20.53
CA SER A 547 -9.45 -26.67 19.55
C SER A 547 -9.22 -25.15 19.52
N ALA A 548 -8.37 -24.69 18.60
CA ALA A 548 -7.93 -23.31 18.45
C ALA A 548 -8.37 -22.76 17.09
N TRP A 549 -9.48 -22.03 17.05
CA TRP A 549 -9.92 -21.33 15.84
C TRP A 549 -9.64 -19.84 15.94
N ILE A 550 -9.33 -19.19 14.83
CA ILE A 550 -9.17 -17.73 14.76
C ILE A 550 -10.00 -17.15 13.61
N ILE A 551 -10.41 -15.89 13.75
CA ILE A 551 -11.00 -15.12 12.65
C ILE A 551 -9.93 -14.17 12.12
N VAL A 552 -9.70 -14.24 10.81
CA VAL A 552 -8.80 -13.33 10.09
C VAL A 552 -9.48 -12.94 8.78
N HIS A 553 -9.61 -11.64 8.51
CA HIS A 553 -10.31 -11.09 7.34
C HIS A 553 -11.74 -11.64 7.14
N GLY A 554 -12.45 -11.96 8.22
CA GLY A 554 -13.81 -12.52 8.18
C GLY A 554 -13.90 -14.02 7.84
N HIS A 555 -12.77 -14.70 7.67
CA HIS A 555 -12.70 -16.15 7.46
C HIS A 555 -12.34 -16.85 8.77
N VAL A 556 -12.85 -18.07 8.95
CA VAL A 556 -12.62 -18.88 10.16
C VAL A 556 -11.62 -19.99 9.84
N TYR A 557 -10.56 -20.05 10.64
CA TYR A 557 -9.44 -20.96 10.47
C TYR A 557 -9.30 -21.88 11.68
N ASP A 558 -9.17 -23.19 11.46
CA ASP A 558 -8.83 -24.17 12.50
C ASP A 558 -7.31 -24.38 12.57
N CYS A 559 -6.66 -23.53 13.36
CA CYS A 559 -5.22 -23.56 13.57
C CYS A 559 -4.76 -24.67 14.53
N THR A 560 -5.66 -25.50 15.09
CA THR A 560 -5.33 -26.55 16.08
C THR A 560 -4.18 -27.45 15.64
N ARG A 561 -4.18 -27.83 14.35
CA ARG A 561 -3.11 -28.68 13.77
C ARG A 561 -1.81 -27.92 13.55
N PHE A 562 -1.88 -26.61 13.31
CA PHE A 562 -0.72 -25.76 13.04
C PHE A 562 -0.02 -25.25 14.31
N LEU A 563 -0.67 -25.30 15.48
CA LEU A 563 -0.11 -24.80 16.75
C LEU A 563 1.34 -25.26 17.01
N LYS A 564 1.65 -26.51 16.68
CA LYS A 564 2.96 -27.14 16.89
C LYS A 564 4.02 -26.74 15.85
N ASP A 565 3.59 -26.33 14.67
CA ASP A 565 4.45 -25.97 13.53
C ASP A 565 4.55 -24.44 13.34
N HIS A 566 3.84 -23.66 14.16
CA HIS A 566 3.87 -22.20 14.11
C HIS A 566 5.23 -21.65 14.58
N PRO A 567 5.95 -20.84 13.77
CA PRO A 567 7.28 -20.34 14.13
C PRO A 567 7.32 -19.45 15.37
N GLY A 568 6.22 -18.76 15.71
CA GLY A 568 6.09 -18.00 16.96
C GLY A 568 5.66 -18.85 18.17
N GLY A 569 5.53 -20.16 18.01
CA GLY A 569 4.98 -21.08 19.00
C GLY A 569 3.45 -21.14 19.06
N THR A 570 2.95 -22.18 19.72
CA THR A 570 1.54 -22.45 20.06
C THR A 570 0.87 -21.22 20.69
N ASP A 571 1.53 -20.63 21.70
CA ASP A 571 0.99 -19.54 22.51
C ASP A 571 0.64 -18.30 21.66
N SER A 572 1.42 -18.03 20.60
CA SER A 572 1.19 -16.89 19.69
C SER A 572 -0.08 -17.01 18.83
N ILE A 573 -0.66 -18.19 18.71
CA ILE A 573 -2.00 -18.40 18.12
C ILE A 573 -3.04 -18.48 19.24
N LEU A 574 -2.76 -19.21 20.32
CA LEU A 574 -3.69 -19.36 21.45
C LEU A 574 -4.02 -18.05 22.16
N ILE A 575 -3.16 -17.05 22.08
CA ILE A 575 -3.41 -15.68 22.58
C ILE A 575 -4.60 -14.98 21.88
N ASN A 576 -5.02 -15.47 20.72
CA ASN A 576 -6.11 -14.93 19.92
C ASN A 576 -7.17 -16.00 19.54
N ALA A 577 -7.07 -17.22 20.09
CA ALA A 577 -8.00 -18.30 19.77
C ALA A 577 -9.41 -18.04 20.31
N GLY A 578 -10.42 -18.20 19.47
CA GLY A 578 -11.82 -17.87 19.71
C GLY A 578 -12.19 -16.40 19.43
N THR A 579 -11.29 -15.60 18.83
CA THR A 579 -11.51 -14.17 18.54
C THR A 579 -11.11 -13.79 17.11
N ASP A 580 -11.48 -12.58 16.69
CA ASP A 580 -10.89 -11.94 15.51
C ASP A 580 -9.58 -11.28 15.91
N CYS A 581 -8.52 -11.58 15.15
CA CYS A 581 -7.19 -11.01 15.34
C CYS A 581 -6.59 -10.55 14.01
N THR A 582 -7.44 -10.06 13.10
CA THR A 582 -7.02 -9.54 11.80
C THR A 582 -5.96 -8.45 11.93
N GLU A 583 -6.13 -7.50 12.87
CA GLU A 583 -5.17 -6.40 13.06
C GLU A 583 -3.83 -6.90 13.67
N GLU A 584 -3.84 -7.77 14.68
CA GLU A 584 -2.60 -8.38 15.20
C GLU A 584 -1.91 -9.29 14.19
N PHE A 585 -2.68 -10.05 13.40
CA PHE A 585 -2.12 -10.94 12.39
C PHE A 585 -1.41 -10.13 11.31
N ASP A 586 -2.05 -9.09 10.78
CA ASP A 586 -1.47 -8.21 9.77
C ASP A 586 -0.28 -7.39 10.27
N ALA A 587 -0.23 -7.03 11.56
CA ALA A 587 0.88 -6.27 12.15
C ALA A 587 2.18 -7.08 12.32
N ILE A 588 2.10 -8.41 12.37
CA ILE A 588 3.20 -9.31 12.76
C ILE A 588 3.59 -10.28 11.61
N HIS A 589 2.66 -10.72 10.76
CA HIS A 589 2.87 -11.85 9.85
C HIS A 589 3.11 -11.43 8.39
N SER A 590 4.18 -11.99 7.80
CA SER A 590 4.53 -11.78 6.39
C SER A 590 3.57 -12.48 5.42
N ASP A 591 3.54 -12.04 4.16
CA ASP A 591 2.69 -12.61 3.09
C ASP A 591 2.85 -14.13 2.88
N LYS A 592 4.00 -14.71 3.28
CA LYS A 592 4.19 -16.17 3.27
C LYS A 592 3.35 -16.86 4.34
N ALA A 593 3.28 -16.29 5.55
CA ALA A 593 2.45 -16.80 6.63
C ALA A 593 0.95 -16.61 6.34
N LYS A 594 0.56 -15.52 5.68
CA LYS A 594 -0.84 -15.30 5.24
C LYS A 594 -1.31 -16.38 4.25
N LYS A 595 -0.43 -16.89 3.38
CA LYS A 595 -0.73 -18.00 2.47
C LYS A 595 -0.84 -19.33 3.19
N LEU A 596 0.05 -19.59 4.15
CA LEU A 596 0.03 -20.82 4.96
C LEU A 596 -1.20 -20.90 5.87
N LEU A 597 -1.76 -19.77 6.29
CA LEU A 597 -3.01 -19.73 7.05
C LEU A 597 -4.21 -20.29 6.26
N GLU A 598 -4.24 -20.10 4.93
CA GLU A 598 -5.37 -20.53 4.09
C GLU A 598 -5.56 -22.06 4.06
N ASP A 599 -4.48 -22.82 4.24
CA ASP A 599 -4.51 -24.29 4.36
C ASP A 599 -5.28 -24.78 5.60
N TYR A 600 -5.53 -23.89 6.58
CA TYR A 600 -6.27 -24.16 7.81
C TYR A 600 -7.70 -23.62 7.79
N ARG A 601 -8.18 -23.07 6.67
CA ARG A 601 -9.52 -22.48 6.57
C ARG A 601 -10.60 -23.55 6.68
N ILE A 602 -11.58 -23.31 7.54
CA ILE A 602 -12.75 -24.19 7.70
C ILE A 602 -14.06 -23.57 7.21
N GLY A 603 -14.12 -22.24 7.07
CA GLY A 603 -15.32 -21.55 6.62
C GLY A 603 -15.26 -20.03 6.70
N GLU A 604 -16.44 -19.41 6.77
CA GLU A 604 -16.63 -17.95 6.81
C GLU A 604 -17.49 -17.54 8.02
N LEU A 605 -17.33 -16.29 8.47
CA LEU A 605 -18.08 -15.76 9.59
C LEU A 605 -19.48 -15.29 9.17
N ILE A 606 -20.51 -15.75 9.88
CA ILE A 606 -21.88 -15.25 9.71
C ILE A 606 -21.97 -13.80 10.16
N THR A 607 -22.17 -12.90 9.19
CA THR A 607 -22.54 -11.51 9.39
C THR A 607 -24.04 -11.32 9.19
N THR A 608 -24.84 -11.56 10.23
CA THR A 608 -26.27 -11.23 10.20
C THR A 608 -26.44 -9.72 10.37
N GLY A 609 -27.04 -9.08 9.36
CA GLY A 609 -27.40 -7.66 9.44
C GLY A 609 -28.52 -7.42 10.44
N TYR A 610 -28.36 -6.42 11.30
CA TYR A 610 -29.44 -5.93 12.17
C TYR A 610 -30.42 -5.09 11.34
N ALA A 611 -31.50 -5.71 10.88
CA ALA A 611 -32.69 -5.01 10.40
C ALA A 611 -33.67 -4.83 11.57
N SER A 612 -34.11 -3.59 11.81
CA SER A 612 -35.06 -3.24 12.86
C SER A 612 -36.46 -3.80 12.58
N ALA A 613 -37.13 -4.31 13.60
CA ALA A 613 -38.57 -4.58 13.58
C ALA A 613 -39.17 -4.34 14.96
N ASP A 614 -39.80 -3.17 15.15
CA ASP A 614 -40.66 -2.89 16.30
C ASP A 614 -42.00 -3.63 16.17
N SER A 615 -42.44 -4.27 17.26
CA SER A 615 -43.86 -4.23 17.69
C SER A 615 -44.04 -4.93 19.05
N SER A 616 -44.56 -4.19 20.02
CA SER A 616 -45.10 -4.75 21.28
C SER A 616 -46.54 -5.29 21.05
N PRO A 617 -47.07 -6.10 21.99
CA PRO A 617 -48.01 -5.48 22.94
C PRO A 617 -47.90 -5.95 24.41
N ASN A 618 -48.47 -5.12 25.29
CA ASN A 618 -48.51 -5.20 26.75
C ASN A 618 -49.19 -6.47 27.34
N ASN A 619 -48.80 -6.90 28.56
CA ASN A 619 -49.56 -6.53 29.77
C ASN A 619 -48.97 -6.91 31.16
N SER A 620 -49.11 -5.96 32.10
CA SER A 620 -49.35 -6.08 33.56
C SER A 620 -48.42 -6.89 34.50
N VAL A 621 -47.50 -6.16 35.14
CA VAL A 621 -47.36 -5.95 36.62
C VAL A 621 -47.72 -7.09 37.60
N HIS A 622 -46.71 -7.64 38.29
CA HIS A 622 -46.51 -7.54 39.75
C HIS A 622 -45.15 -8.17 40.16
N GLY A 623 -44.39 -7.54 41.08
CA GLY A 623 -43.18 -8.12 41.71
C GLY A 623 -43.49 -8.86 43.03
N PRO A 624 -42.52 -9.09 43.95
CA PRO A 624 -41.10 -8.72 43.89
C PRO A 624 -40.11 -9.84 44.36
N SER A 625 -38.82 -9.50 44.42
CA SER A 625 -37.76 -10.09 45.27
C SER A 625 -37.27 -11.53 45.02
N GLY A 626 -35.96 -11.76 45.24
CA GLY A 626 -35.38 -13.10 45.38
C GLY A 626 -34.07 -13.32 44.64
N SER A 627 -32.94 -13.10 45.32
CA SER A 627 -31.62 -13.56 44.88
C SER A 627 -31.59 -15.08 44.63
N LEU A 628 -30.89 -15.53 43.59
CA LEU A 628 -30.02 -16.71 43.71
C LEU A 628 -28.91 -16.69 42.64
N HIS A 629 -27.71 -16.34 43.09
CA HIS A 629 -26.47 -16.37 42.32
C HIS A 629 -25.97 -17.83 42.27
N LEU A 630 -25.89 -18.45 41.09
CA LEU A 630 -25.02 -19.64 40.91
C LEU A 630 -23.65 -19.17 40.44
N ALA A 631 -22.60 -19.64 41.12
CA ALA A 631 -21.22 -19.29 40.84
C ALA A 631 -20.55 -20.38 39.96
N PRO A 632 -19.56 -20.03 39.12
CA PRO A 632 -18.64 -21.00 38.55
C PRO A 632 -17.72 -21.60 39.62
N ILE A 633 -17.20 -22.80 39.33
CA ILE A 633 -16.40 -23.62 40.24
C ILE A 633 -15.04 -22.95 40.54
N LYS A 634 -14.66 -22.92 41.82
CA LYS A 634 -13.30 -22.56 42.26
C LYS A 634 -12.36 -23.76 42.08
N GLU A 635 -11.28 -23.59 41.36
CA GLU A 635 -10.05 -24.33 41.66
C GLU A 635 -9.30 -23.67 42.83
N VAL A 636 -8.58 -24.49 43.60
CA VAL A 636 -7.94 -24.09 44.85
C VAL A 636 -6.52 -23.60 44.56
N VAL A 637 -6.31 -22.28 44.62
CA VAL A 637 -4.97 -21.69 44.56
C VAL A 637 -4.38 -21.59 45.97
N ALA A 638 -3.13 -22.03 46.14
CA ALA A 638 -2.38 -21.95 47.38
C ALA A 638 -2.08 -20.49 47.78
N PRO A 639 -1.93 -20.19 49.10
CA PRO A 639 -1.73 -18.81 49.56
C PRO A 639 -0.35 -18.25 49.21
N ASN A 640 -0.28 -16.92 49.06
CA ASN A 640 0.93 -16.09 48.98
C ASN A 640 1.79 -16.19 47.69
N ARG A 641 1.17 -16.16 46.50
CA ARG A 641 1.85 -15.61 45.30
C ARG A 641 1.26 -14.25 44.93
N PRO A 642 2.09 -13.23 44.58
CA PRO A 642 1.62 -11.97 44.00
C PRO A 642 0.78 -12.24 42.75
N ALA A 643 -0.25 -11.42 42.51
CA ALA A 643 -1.06 -11.55 41.30
C ALA A 643 -0.22 -11.20 40.05
N ALA A 644 -0.35 -11.98 38.98
CA ALA A 644 0.28 -11.65 37.71
C ALA A 644 -0.43 -10.48 37.03
N ALA A 645 0.32 -9.50 36.55
CA ALA A 645 -0.21 -8.36 35.79
C ALA A 645 -0.53 -8.73 34.33
N LEU A 646 0.32 -9.54 33.69
CA LEU A 646 0.09 -10.00 32.32
C LEU A 646 -1.11 -10.97 32.25
N ILE A 647 -2.12 -10.57 31.49
CA ILE A 647 -3.22 -11.42 31.05
C ILE A 647 -2.95 -11.70 29.57
N PRO A 648 -2.72 -12.97 29.14
CA PRO A 648 -2.23 -13.30 27.79
C PRO A 648 -2.90 -12.50 26.66
N ARG A 649 -4.23 -12.42 26.66
CA ARG A 649 -5.00 -11.87 25.53
C ARG A 649 -5.23 -10.36 25.59
N GLU A 650 -4.96 -9.72 26.71
CA GLU A 650 -5.34 -8.33 26.98
C GLU A 650 -4.14 -7.38 26.85
N LYS A 651 -4.42 -6.12 26.48
CA LYS A 651 -3.44 -5.03 26.58
C LYS A 651 -3.57 -4.41 27.97
N ILE A 652 -2.48 -4.37 28.72
CA ILE A 652 -2.43 -3.68 30.02
C ILE A 652 -1.62 -2.38 29.88
N PRO A 653 -2.16 -1.22 30.31
CA PRO A 653 -1.42 0.03 30.27
C PRO A 653 -0.45 0.09 31.46
N CYS A 654 0.83 0.35 31.19
CA CYS A 654 1.86 0.49 32.20
C CYS A 654 2.49 1.89 32.14
N LYS A 655 2.69 2.51 33.31
CA LYS A 655 3.12 3.91 33.42
C LYS A 655 4.63 4.01 33.50
N LEU A 656 5.25 4.85 32.66
CA LEU A 656 6.67 5.16 32.76
C LEU A 656 6.94 5.94 34.06
N VAL A 657 7.65 5.33 35.00
CA VAL A 657 7.97 5.94 36.31
C VAL A 657 9.43 6.37 36.44
N GLU A 658 10.34 5.77 35.68
CA GLU A 658 11.76 6.11 35.69
C GLU A 658 12.36 5.93 34.29
N LYS A 659 13.27 6.83 33.90
CA LYS A 659 14.00 6.77 32.64
C LYS A 659 15.46 7.14 32.90
N THR A 660 16.35 6.15 32.86
CA THR A 660 17.79 6.30 33.06
C THR A 660 18.51 6.33 31.71
N ILE A 661 19.45 7.25 31.52
CA ILE A 661 20.37 7.25 30.37
C ILE A 661 21.56 6.37 30.76
N LEU A 662 21.81 5.28 30.02
CA LEU A 662 22.95 4.38 30.26
C LEU A 662 24.14 4.70 29.35
N SER A 663 23.88 5.10 28.11
CA SER A 663 24.91 5.55 27.16
C SER A 663 24.31 6.61 26.22
N HIS A 664 25.09 7.09 25.24
CA HIS A 664 24.62 8.05 24.24
C HIS A 664 23.29 7.62 23.59
N ASP A 665 23.15 6.34 23.23
CA ASP A 665 21.97 5.77 22.57
C ASP A 665 21.28 4.62 23.32
N VAL A 666 21.59 4.39 24.59
CA VAL A 666 20.92 3.38 25.42
C VAL A 666 20.13 4.03 26.56
N ARG A 667 18.91 3.53 26.80
CA ARG A 667 18.03 3.94 27.89
C ARG A 667 17.58 2.73 28.68
N LYS A 668 17.43 2.89 29.99
CA LYS A 668 16.66 2.00 30.86
C LYS A 668 15.33 2.66 31.17
N PHE A 669 14.23 1.98 30.86
CA PHE A 669 12.88 2.44 31.15
C PHE A 669 12.28 1.55 32.24
N LYS A 670 11.69 2.16 33.26
CA LYS A 670 10.98 1.46 34.34
C LYS A 670 9.50 1.78 34.25
N PHE A 671 8.69 0.75 34.08
CA PHE A 671 7.25 0.86 33.95
C PHE A 671 6.58 0.25 35.17
N SER A 672 5.71 1.00 35.84
CA SER A 672 4.90 0.44 36.93
C SER A 672 3.75 -0.40 36.38
N LEU A 673 3.50 -1.53 37.02
CA LEU A 673 2.35 -2.40 36.76
C LEU A 673 1.06 -1.74 37.26
N PRO A 674 -0.13 -2.17 36.77
CA PRO A 674 -1.42 -1.62 37.23
C PRO A 674 -1.66 -1.77 38.73
N GLY A 675 -1.29 -2.91 39.31
CA GLY A 675 -1.28 -3.15 40.76
C GLY A 675 0.13 -3.07 41.34
N THR A 676 0.29 -2.35 42.45
CA THR A 676 1.59 -2.17 43.13
C THR A 676 2.09 -3.43 43.85
N ASP A 677 1.21 -4.41 44.03
CA ASP A 677 1.44 -5.73 44.65
C ASP A 677 1.51 -6.87 43.60
N GLN A 678 1.49 -6.54 42.31
CA GLN A 678 1.58 -7.53 41.22
C GLN A 678 3.02 -7.84 40.82
N VAL A 679 3.28 -9.04 40.31
CA VAL A 679 4.47 -9.32 39.48
C VAL A 679 4.10 -9.21 38.00
N LEU A 680 5.07 -9.03 37.11
CA LEU A 680 4.77 -8.99 35.67
C LEU A 680 4.09 -10.29 35.20
N GLY A 681 4.51 -11.45 35.72
CA GLY A 681 3.94 -12.75 35.33
C GLY A 681 4.47 -13.29 34.00
N LEU A 682 5.69 -12.91 33.62
CA LEU A 682 6.37 -13.36 32.42
C LEU A 682 7.26 -14.58 32.72
N PRO A 683 7.01 -15.76 32.12
CA PRO A 683 7.93 -16.89 32.25
C PRO A 683 9.32 -16.59 31.65
N VAL A 684 10.37 -17.13 32.26
CA VAL A 684 11.76 -16.89 31.82
C VAL A 684 11.97 -17.44 30.41
N GLY A 685 12.52 -16.63 29.51
CA GLY A 685 12.70 -16.97 28.09
C GLY A 685 11.55 -16.51 27.19
N LYS A 686 10.41 -16.10 27.77
CA LYS A 686 9.31 -15.44 27.04
C LYS A 686 9.50 -13.92 27.02
N HIS A 687 8.79 -13.25 26.13
CA HIS A 687 8.82 -11.80 25.92
C HIS A 687 7.41 -11.19 26.01
N ILE A 688 7.35 -9.85 25.99
CA ILE A 688 6.11 -9.07 25.87
C ILE A 688 6.11 -8.30 24.55
N PHE A 689 4.92 -8.03 24.00
CA PHE A 689 4.75 -6.99 23.00
C PHE A 689 4.55 -5.64 23.68
N VAL A 690 5.46 -4.71 23.42
CA VAL A 690 5.24 -3.29 23.68
C VAL A 690 4.45 -2.71 22.51
N CYS A 691 3.36 -2.03 22.82
CA CYS A 691 2.37 -1.53 21.87
C CYS A 691 2.25 0.00 22.00
N ALA A 692 2.45 0.71 20.90
CA ALA A 692 2.31 2.16 20.82
C ALA A 692 1.58 2.55 19.52
N THR A 693 0.81 3.63 19.56
CA THR A 693 0.39 4.32 18.33
C THR A 693 1.38 5.45 18.06
N VAL A 694 2.15 5.34 16.97
CA VAL A 694 3.18 6.30 16.57
C VAL A 694 2.85 6.77 15.15
N ASP A 695 2.68 8.08 14.95
CA ASP A 695 2.25 8.69 13.69
C ASP A 695 1.00 7.99 13.08
N ASP A 696 -0.04 7.83 13.90
CA ASP A 696 -1.31 7.15 13.60
C ASP A 696 -1.18 5.69 13.11
N LYS A 697 -0.06 5.03 13.43
CA LYS A 697 0.19 3.62 13.12
C LYS A 697 0.41 2.82 14.39
N LEU A 698 -0.28 1.69 14.50
CA LEU A 698 0.00 0.69 15.53
C LEU A 698 1.41 0.11 15.32
N CYS A 699 2.32 0.41 16.24
CA CYS A 699 3.65 -0.16 16.32
C CYS A 699 3.67 -1.19 17.46
N MET A 700 3.85 -2.45 17.12
CA MET A 700 4.07 -3.53 18.10
C MET A 700 5.48 -4.08 17.94
N ARG A 701 6.22 -4.23 19.04
CA ARG A 701 7.58 -4.79 19.05
C ARG A 701 7.78 -5.68 20.26
N ALA A 702 8.41 -6.84 20.04
CA ALA A 702 8.80 -7.74 21.10
C ALA A 702 9.95 -7.15 21.90
N TYR A 703 9.85 -7.21 23.23
CA TYR A 703 10.93 -6.88 24.16
C TYR A 703 10.95 -7.91 25.28
N THR A 704 12.14 -8.37 25.66
CA THR A 704 12.33 -9.12 26.90
C THR A 704 12.76 -8.14 28.00
N PRO A 705 12.03 -8.07 29.13
CA PRO A 705 12.43 -7.25 30.28
C PRO A 705 13.79 -7.67 30.84
N SER A 706 14.56 -6.66 31.28
CA SER A 706 15.83 -6.84 31.98
C SER A 706 15.68 -6.87 33.51
N SER A 707 14.49 -6.57 34.03
CA SER A 707 14.14 -6.83 35.43
C SER A 707 13.91 -8.33 35.66
N ASP A 708 14.31 -8.81 36.83
CA ASP A 708 13.95 -10.14 37.35
C ASP A 708 12.42 -10.35 37.31
N VAL A 709 11.99 -11.56 36.93
CA VAL A 709 10.58 -11.92 36.69
C VAL A 709 9.71 -11.88 37.95
N ASP A 710 10.30 -11.98 39.15
CA ASP A 710 9.61 -11.93 40.44
C ASP A 710 9.56 -10.51 41.05
N VAL A 711 10.01 -9.49 40.30
CA VAL A 711 9.90 -8.08 40.75
C VAL A 711 8.45 -7.65 40.89
N VAL A 712 8.14 -7.07 42.05
CA VAL A 712 6.79 -6.60 42.40
C VAL A 712 6.63 -5.12 42.04
N GLY A 713 5.50 -4.79 41.41
CA GLY A 713 5.03 -3.43 41.11
C GLY A 713 5.62 -2.79 39.86
N TYR A 714 6.66 -3.35 39.24
CA TYR A 714 7.26 -2.79 38.02
C TYR A 714 7.98 -3.83 37.15
N PHE A 715 8.32 -3.43 35.92
CA PHE A 715 9.32 -4.10 35.09
C PHE A 715 10.26 -3.08 34.44
N GLU A 716 11.44 -3.52 34.02
CA GLU A 716 12.45 -2.67 33.36
C GLU A 716 12.77 -3.17 31.95
N LEU A 717 12.91 -2.23 31.00
CA LEU A 717 13.39 -2.47 29.64
C LEU A 717 14.69 -1.70 29.41
N VAL A 718 15.78 -2.40 29.08
CA VAL A 718 16.98 -1.77 28.50
C VAL A 718 16.87 -1.79 26.98
N VAL A 719 16.83 -0.59 26.37
CA VAL A 719 16.53 -0.41 24.95
C VAL A 719 17.58 0.49 24.29
N LYS A 720 18.08 0.04 23.13
CA LYS A 720 18.87 0.87 22.23
C LYS A 720 17.97 1.76 21.36
N VAL A 721 18.17 3.07 21.46
CA VAL A 721 17.45 4.11 20.73
C VAL A 721 18.15 4.33 19.40
N TYR A 722 17.53 3.85 18.32
CA TYR A 722 18.06 4.05 16.99
C TYR A 722 17.64 5.44 16.50
N PHE A 723 18.49 6.45 16.70
CA PHE A 723 18.18 7.83 16.32
C PHE A 723 18.11 8.04 14.81
N LYS A 724 17.13 8.85 14.38
CA LYS A 724 17.03 9.42 13.04
C LYS A 724 18.32 10.15 12.66
N GLY A 725 18.78 9.96 11.43
CA GLY A 725 19.98 10.60 10.89
C GLY A 725 21.32 9.98 11.29
N VAL A 726 21.37 9.05 12.27
CA VAL A 726 22.63 8.46 12.74
C VAL A 726 23.09 7.28 11.88
N HIS A 727 22.19 6.36 11.51
CA HIS A 727 22.59 5.16 10.76
C HIS A 727 22.31 5.29 9.25
N PRO A 728 23.32 5.21 8.36
CA PRO A 728 23.12 5.44 6.91
C PRO A 728 22.10 4.52 6.24
N LYS A 729 22.01 3.25 6.66
CA LYS A 729 21.03 2.28 6.14
C LYS A 729 19.64 2.38 6.81
N PHE A 730 19.52 3.10 7.92
CA PHE A 730 18.27 3.30 8.67
C PHE A 730 18.09 4.79 9.00
N PRO A 731 17.98 5.67 7.98
CA PRO A 731 18.03 7.12 8.18
C PRO A 731 16.86 7.67 9.02
N ASN A 732 15.74 6.93 9.10
CA ASN A 732 14.59 7.30 9.93
C ASN A 732 14.69 6.84 11.40
N GLY A 733 15.74 6.07 11.75
CA GLY A 733 15.87 5.47 13.07
C GLY A 733 14.84 4.36 13.33
N GLY A 734 14.72 3.96 14.60
CA GLY A 734 13.77 2.96 15.08
C GLY A 734 12.51 3.63 15.61
N MET A 735 11.35 3.35 15.00
CA MET A 735 10.07 3.97 15.35
C MET A 735 9.71 3.78 16.83
N MET A 736 9.68 2.53 17.31
CA MET A 736 9.36 2.23 18.71
C MET A 736 10.40 2.76 19.69
N SER A 737 11.70 2.58 19.44
CA SER A 737 12.71 3.00 20.42
C SER A 737 12.90 4.52 20.49
N GLN A 738 12.65 5.26 19.41
CA GLN A 738 12.53 6.72 19.46
C GLN A 738 11.24 7.17 20.15
N HIS A 739 10.10 6.48 19.94
CA HIS A 739 8.87 6.77 20.68
C HIS A 739 9.08 6.59 22.19
N LEU A 740 9.66 5.46 22.63
CA LEU A 740 10.03 5.23 24.02
C LEU A 740 10.98 6.31 24.56
N ASP A 741 11.99 6.75 23.79
CA ASP A 741 12.88 7.85 24.20
C ASP A 741 12.16 9.22 24.27
N MET A 742 11.08 9.43 23.51
CA MET A 742 10.25 10.64 23.60
C MET A 742 9.19 10.59 24.71
N LEU A 743 8.95 9.44 25.36
CA LEU A 743 7.97 9.36 26.45
C LEU A 743 8.42 10.19 27.66
N GLU A 744 7.56 11.10 28.10
CA GLU A 744 7.73 11.85 29.34
C GLU A 744 7.38 10.98 30.56
N LEU A 745 8.02 11.25 31.70
CA LEU A 745 7.71 10.55 32.95
C LEU A 745 6.23 10.74 33.31
N GLY A 746 5.56 9.64 33.60
CA GLY A 746 4.13 9.57 33.85
C GLY A 746 3.25 9.24 32.65
N SER A 747 3.82 9.18 31.44
CA SER A 747 3.14 8.65 30.24
C SER A 747 2.88 7.14 30.36
N PHE A 748 1.97 6.61 29.55
CA PHE A 748 1.63 5.19 29.52
C PHE A 748 2.09 4.53 28.20
N ILE A 749 2.37 3.23 28.29
CA ILE A 749 2.60 2.33 27.16
C ILE A 749 1.73 1.08 27.37
N ASP A 750 1.15 0.53 26.30
CA ASP A 750 0.41 -0.73 26.39
C ASP A 750 1.40 -1.91 26.26
N ILE A 751 1.20 -2.96 27.06
CA ILE A 751 1.89 -4.24 26.87
C ILE A 751 0.89 -5.41 26.75
N LYS A 752 1.23 -6.41 25.94
CA LYS A 752 0.46 -7.67 25.76
C LYS A 752 1.42 -8.86 25.87
N GLY A 753 1.00 -9.95 26.52
CA GLY A 753 1.81 -11.14 26.76
C GLY A 753 1.36 -11.93 27.99
N PRO A 754 2.10 -12.97 28.42
CA PRO A 754 3.40 -13.40 27.90
C PRO A 754 3.32 -14.08 26.52
N LEU A 755 4.40 -13.99 25.73
CA LEU A 755 4.55 -14.67 24.43
C LEU A 755 5.91 -15.34 24.29
N GLY A 756 5.98 -16.43 23.53
CA GLY A 756 7.24 -17.11 23.21
C GLY A 756 7.13 -18.63 23.37
N HIS A 757 7.95 -19.36 22.63
CA HIS A 757 7.93 -20.82 22.57
C HIS A 757 9.02 -21.48 23.42
N ILE A 758 9.91 -20.68 24.00
CA ILE A 758 11.01 -21.10 24.88
C ILE A 758 10.65 -20.64 26.29
N GLU A 759 10.69 -21.56 27.24
CA GLU A 759 10.53 -21.28 28.66
C GLU A 759 11.63 -22.00 29.44
N TYR A 760 12.40 -21.27 30.24
CA TYR A 760 13.37 -21.85 31.16
C TYR A 760 12.71 -22.17 32.50
N THR A 761 12.75 -23.44 32.90
CA THR A 761 12.08 -23.93 34.11
C THR A 761 13.04 -24.26 35.25
N GLY A 762 14.32 -23.89 35.12
CA GLY A 762 15.36 -24.10 36.13
C GLY A 762 16.17 -25.39 35.94
N LYS A 763 17.39 -25.38 36.49
CA LYS A 763 18.29 -26.55 36.63
C LYS A 763 18.57 -27.27 35.31
N GLY A 764 18.87 -26.48 34.28
CA GLY A 764 19.14 -26.92 32.92
C GLY A 764 17.90 -27.26 32.07
N ASN A 765 16.69 -27.21 32.64
CA ASN A 765 15.46 -27.62 31.96
C ASN A 765 14.81 -26.46 31.19
N PHE A 766 14.47 -26.72 29.94
CA PHE A 766 13.67 -25.85 29.09
C PHE A 766 12.40 -26.58 28.64
N ILE A 767 11.31 -25.83 28.47
CA ILE A 767 10.14 -26.22 27.69
C ILE A 767 10.24 -25.46 26.37
N VAL A 768 10.39 -26.20 25.27
CA VAL A 768 10.53 -25.66 23.90
C VAL A 768 9.42 -26.25 23.05
N HIS A 769 8.50 -25.41 22.56
CA HIS A 769 7.25 -25.85 21.90
C HIS A 769 6.47 -26.91 22.71
N GLY A 770 6.46 -26.80 24.04
CA GLY A 770 5.82 -27.76 24.94
C GLY A 770 6.60 -29.07 25.17
N LYS A 771 7.74 -29.28 24.49
CA LYS A 771 8.63 -30.43 24.72
C LYS A 771 9.69 -30.08 25.75
N GLN A 772 9.98 -31.00 26.66
CA GLN A 772 11.15 -30.84 27.53
C GLN A 772 12.46 -30.96 26.72
N ARG A 773 13.40 -30.09 27.08
CA ARG A 773 14.80 -30.07 26.65
C ARG A 773 15.65 -29.88 27.91
N PHE A 774 16.85 -30.44 27.91
CA PHE A 774 17.77 -30.35 29.03
C PHE A 774 19.17 -30.04 28.53
N ALA A 775 19.86 -29.14 29.21
CA ALA A 775 21.24 -28.78 28.91
C ALA A 775 22.02 -28.50 30.19
N LYS A 776 23.25 -29.00 30.27
CA LYS A 776 24.20 -28.64 31.33
C LYS A 776 25.03 -27.41 30.97
N LYS A 777 25.21 -27.17 29.67
CA LYS A 777 26.02 -26.07 29.14
C LYS A 777 25.22 -25.29 28.10
N LEU A 778 25.25 -23.97 28.19
CA LEU A 778 24.54 -23.08 27.28
C LEU A 778 25.55 -22.28 26.46
N ALA A 779 25.55 -22.50 25.15
CA ALA A 779 26.30 -21.70 24.18
C ALA A 779 25.43 -20.50 23.78
N MET A 780 25.64 -19.36 24.45
CA MET A 780 24.81 -18.17 24.31
C MET A 780 25.45 -17.18 23.33
N ILE A 781 24.82 -16.87 22.21
CA ILE A 781 25.35 -15.96 21.19
C ILE A 781 24.40 -14.77 20.98
N ALA A 782 24.80 -13.60 21.46
CA ALA A 782 23.99 -12.38 21.44
C ALA A 782 24.53 -11.33 20.46
N GLY A 783 23.64 -10.53 19.85
CA GLY A 783 24.01 -9.40 19.00
C GLY A 783 23.22 -8.13 19.33
N GLY A 784 23.90 -7.04 19.73
CA GLY A 784 23.26 -5.77 20.09
C GLY A 784 22.20 -5.92 21.19
N THR A 785 20.95 -5.51 20.91
CA THR A 785 19.83 -5.64 21.87
C THR A 785 19.40 -7.09 22.15
N GLY A 786 19.87 -8.06 21.35
CA GLY A 786 19.59 -9.48 21.52
C GLY A 786 20.21 -10.11 22.79
N ILE A 787 20.93 -9.36 23.61
CA ILE A 787 21.39 -9.84 24.93
C ILE A 787 20.24 -10.01 25.93
N THR A 788 19.11 -9.30 25.77
CA THR A 788 18.06 -9.26 26.80
C THR A 788 17.37 -10.60 27.11
N PRO A 789 17.07 -11.51 26.15
CA PRO A 789 16.56 -12.84 26.47
C PRO A 789 17.62 -13.74 27.11
N ILE A 790 18.87 -13.63 26.65
CA ILE A 790 20.01 -14.36 27.22
C ILE A 790 20.22 -13.96 28.68
N TYR A 791 20.24 -12.66 28.95
CA TYR A 791 20.39 -12.08 30.28
C TYR A 791 19.28 -12.53 31.24
N GLN A 792 18.02 -12.57 30.78
CA GLN A 792 16.89 -13.05 31.60
C GLN A 792 17.04 -14.53 32.00
N VAL A 793 17.52 -15.39 31.08
CA VAL A 793 17.84 -16.80 31.38
C VAL A 793 19.02 -16.89 32.36
N MET A 794 20.07 -16.08 32.19
CA MET A 794 21.20 -16.01 33.12
C MET A 794 20.76 -15.58 34.53
N GLN A 795 19.87 -14.57 34.66
CA GLN A 795 19.32 -14.15 35.95
C GLN A 795 18.66 -15.32 36.68
N ALA A 796 17.80 -16.08 36.00
CA ALA A 796 17.12 -17.23 36.60
C ALA A 796 18.10 -18.32 37.06
N ILE A 797 19.10 -18.64 36.24
CA ILE A 797 20.14 -19.65 36.53
C ILE A 797 21.04 -19.24 37.70
N LEU A 798 21.31 -17.94 37.88
CA LEU A 798 22.14 -17.43 38.97
C LEU A 798 21.35 -17.14 40.26
N LYS A 799 20.03 -17.06 40.16
CA LYS A 799 19.11 -16.87 41.29
C LYS A 799 18.86 -18.17 42.05
N ASP A 800 18.78 -19.31 41.37
CA ASP A 800 18.71 -20.63 41.99
C ASP A 800 20.13 -21.14 42.32
N PRO A 801 20.53 -21.27 43.60
CA PRO A 801 21.85 -21.78 43.97
C PRO A 801 22.02 -23.29 43.70
N GLU A 802 20.92 -24.04 43.49
CA GLU A 802 20.93 -25.47 43.15
C GLU A 802 20.94 -25.71 41.63
N ASP A 803 20.86 -24.65 40.82
CA ASP A 803 21.06 -24.72 39.39
C ASP A 803 22.56 -24.69 39.09
N GLU A 804 23.12 -25.75 38.51
CA GLU A 804 24.55 -25.83 38.19
C GLU A 804 24.87 -25.48 36.73
N THR A 805 23.89 -25.01 35.94
CA THR A 805 24.06 -24.78 34.49
C THR A 805 25.24 -23.84 34.20
N GLU A 806 26.13 -24.28 33.30
CA GLU A 806 27.25 -23.48 32.78
C GLU A 806 26.80 -22.63 31.58
N MET A 807 27.27 -21.39 31.48
CA MET A 807 26.84 -20.38 30.52
C MET A 807 28.05 -19.74 29.85
N PHE A 808 28.11 -19.85 28.52
CA PHE A 808 29.21 -19.40 27.68
C PHE A 808 28.67 -18.36 26.70
N VAL A 809 28.88 -17.08 27.00
CA VAL A 809 28.30 -15.94 26.28
C VAL A 809 29.30 -15.36 25.29
N VAL A 810 29.00 -15.40 24.00
CA VAL A 810 29.68 -14.62 22.96
C VAL A 810 28.77 -13.46 22.55
N TYR A 811 29.14 -12.24 22.92
CA TYR A 811 28.30 -11.06 22.73
C TYR A 811 28.91 -10.06 21.73
N ALA A 812 28.28 -9.94 20.57
CA ALA A 812 28.73 -9.12 19.45
C ALA A 812 28.08 -7.73 19.41
N ASN A 813 28.89 -6.69 19.31
CA ASN A 813 28.49 -5.28 19.28
C ASN A 813 29.34 -4.50 18.24
N ARG A 814 29.05 -3.20 17.99
CA ARG A 814 29.87 -2.42 17.04
C ARG A 814 31.15 -1.91 17.70
N THR A 815 31.02 -1.36 18.90
CA THR A 815 32.09 -0.81 19.74
C THR A 815 31.95 -1.29 21.19
N GLU A 816 32.88 -0.94 22.05
CA GLU A 816 32.84 -1.26 23.48
C GLU A 816 31.72 -0.53 24.24
N ASP A 817 31.35 0.66 23.77
CA ASP A 817 30.31 1.52 24.36
C ASP A 817 28.88 1.07 23.96
N ASP A 818 28.79 0.15 22.99
CA ASP A 818 27.55 -0.48 22.53
C ASP A 818 27.12 -1.68 23.40
N ILE A 819 27.99 -2.18 24.28
CA ILE A 819 27.79 -3.40 25.07
C ILE A 819 26.78 -3.14 26.20
N LEU A 820 25.55 -3.64 26.04
CA LEU A 820 24.50 -3.48 27.05
C LEU A 820 24.73 -4.42 28.24
N LEU A 821 24.40 -3.96 29.46
CA LEU A 821 24.47 -4.77 30.69
C LEU A 821 25.88 -5.34 30.99
N ARG A 822 26.91 -4.64 30.52
CA ARG A 822 28.31 -5.08 30.61
C ARG A 822 28.76 -5.27 32.06
N ASP A 823 28.50 -4.29 32.92
CA ASP A 823 28.98 -4.28 34.31
C ASP A 823 28.37 -5.46 35.09
N GLU A 824 27.10 -5.79 34.85
CA GLU A 824 26.45 -6.97 35.41
C GLU A 824 27.02 -8.29 34.86
N LEU A 825 27.26 -8.38 33.54
CA LEU A 825 27.83 -9.57 32.89
C LEU A 825 29.27 -9.85 33.34
N ASP A 826 30.11 -8.81 33.40
CA ASP A 826 31.49 -8.89 33.89
C ASP A 826 31.49 -9.28 35.39
N SER A 827 30.62 -8.67 36.21
CA SER A 827 30.44 -9.03 37.63
C SER A 827 30.02 -10.49 37.83
N TRP A 828 29.14 -11.04 37.00
CA TRP A 828 28.75 -12.45 37.08
C TRP A 828 29.87 -13.40 36.63
N ALA A 829 30.65 -13.03 35.61
CA ALA A 829 31.82 -13.81 35.19
C ALA A 829 32.89 -13.86 36.29
N GLU A 830 33.13 -12.75 37.00
CA GLU A 830 34.06 -12.68 38.13
C GLU A 830 33.54 -13.46 39.36
N LYS A 831 32.24 -13.38 39.65
CA LYS A 831 31.63 -14.02 40.83
C LYS A 831 31.41 -15.52 40.64
N TYR A 832 31.18 -15.98 39.41
CA TYR A 832 30.86 -17.38 39.08
C TYR A 832 31.77 -17.94 37.96
N PRO A 833 33.12 -17.86 38.07
CA PRO A 833 34.04 -18.10 36.95
C PRO A 833 34.01 -19.54 36.39
N ASN A 834 33.52 -20.51 37.19
CA ASN A 834 33.33 -21.90 36.77
C ASN A 834 32.02 -22.11 35.99
N ARG A 835 31.05 -21.19 36.10
CA ARG A 835 29.69 -21.30 35.53
C ARG A 835 29.34 -20.19 34.54
N VAL A 836 30.03 -19.05 34.55
CA VAL A 836 29.76 -17.92 33.66
C VAL A 836 31.06 -17.51 32.98
N LYS A 837 31.07 -17.58 31.65
CA LYS A 837 32.16 -17.10 30.80
C LYS A 837 31.58 -16.14 29.78
N VAL A 838 32.13 -14.93 29.70
CA VAL A 838 31.66 -13.90 28.78
C VAL A 838 32.82 -13.45 27.89
N TRP A 839 32.57 -13.43 26.59
CA TRP A 839 33.52 -13.01 25.57
C TRP A 839 32.86 -11.99 24.64
N TYR A 840 33.45 -10.81 24.53
CA TYR A 840 32.92 -9.75 23.69
C TYR A 840 33.56 -9.78 22.29
N VAL A 841 32.78 -9.42 21.28
CA VAL A 841 33.28 -9.21 19.91
C VAL A 841 32.82 -7.82 19.48
N VAL A 842 33.74 -6.92 19.17
CA VAL A 842 33.40 -5.58 18.66
C VAL A 842 33.89 -5.42 17.23
N GLN A 843 33.08 -4.81 16.36
CA GLN A 843 33.47 -4.57 14.96
C GLN A 843 34.68 -3.63 14.88
N GLU A 844 34.67 -2.58 15.68
CA GLU A 844 35.67 -1.51 15.76
C GLU A 844 35.97 -1.24 17.24
N SER A 845 37.25 -0.99 17.57
CA SER A 845 37.70 -0.63 18.92
C SER A 845 38.51 0.66 18.83
N VAL A 846 38.32 1.54 19.81
CA VAL A 846 39.07 2.80 19.97
C VAL A 846 40.08 2.74 21.12
N LYS A 847 40.19 1.58 21.80
CA LYS A 847 41.04 1.36 22.97
C LYS A 847 42.20 0.42 22.64
N GLU A 848 43.43 0.88 22.88
CA GLU A 848 44.65 0.10 22.62
C GLU A 848 44.76 -1.16 23.49
N ASP A 849 44.00 -1.25 24.59
CA ASP A 849 43.98 -2.35 25.57
C ASP A 849 42.76 -3.30 25.44
N TRP A 850 42.07 -3.31 24.29
CA TRP A 850 40.93 -4.21 24.07
C TRP A 850 41.33 -5.70 24.09
N LYS A 851 41.07 -6.35 25.23
CA LYS A 851 41.46 -7.75 25.53
C LYS A 851 40.60 -8.85 24.89
N TYR A 852 39.64 -8.52 24.03
CA TYR A 852 38.73 -9.49 23.39
C TYR A 852 38.81 -9.41 21.85
N SER A 853 37.94 -10.12 21.12
CA SER A 853 38.01 -10.18 19.66
C SER A 853 37.56 -8.89 18.97
N LEU A 854 38.18 -8.62 17.81
CA LEU A 854 37.86 -7.52 16.90
C LEU A 854 37.27 -8.09 15.58
N GLY A 855 36.28 -7.40 15.00
CA GLY A 855 35.62 -7.77 13.74
C GLY A 855 34.26 -8.45 13.96
N PHE A 856 33.97 -9.49 13.17
CA PHE A 856 32.72 -10.23 13.23
C PHE A 856 32.87 -11.56 13.99
N VAL A 857 31.76 -12.15 14.43
CA VAL A 857 31.75 -13.52 14.98
C VAL A 857 32.20 -14.50 13.89
N THR A 858 33.25 -15.26 14.17
CA THR A 858 33.82 -16.26 13.26
C THR A 858 33.78 -17.66 13.88
N GLU A 859 33.99 -18.68 13.05
CA GLU A 859 34.13 -20.06 13.51
C GLU A 859 35.23 -20.24 14.56
N GLY A 860 36.36 -19.53 14.42
CA GLY A 860 37.47 -19.59 15.39
C GLY A 860 37.04 -19.09 16.78
N ILE A 861 36.43 -17.90 16.82
CA ILE A 861 35.91 -17.29 18.07
C ILE A 861 34.90 -18.22 18.73
N LEU A 862 33.97 -18.81 17.97
CA LEU A 862 32.99 -19.73 18.54
C LEU A 862 33.65 -21.02 19.07
N ARG A 863 34.58 -21.63 18.32
CA ARG A 863 35.31 -22.83 18.77
C ARG A 863 36.15 -22.60 20.03
N GLU A 864 36.61 -21.37 20.28
CA GLU A 864 37.40 -21.02 21.45
C GLU A 864 36.54 -20.70 22.68
N HIS A 865 35.38 -20.07 22.51
CA HIS A 865 34.63 -19.47 23.62
C HIS A 865 33.26 -20.09 23.94
N ILE A 866 32.72 -20.99 23.10
CA ILE A 866 31.50 -21.77 23.42
C ILE A 866 31.76 -23.29 23.33
N PRO A 867 31.01 -24.14 24.08
CA PRO A 867 31.17 -25.59 24.02
C PRO A 867 30.87 -26.15 22.63
N ALA A 868 31.43 -27.33 22.34
CA ALA A 868 31.00 -28.15 21.20
C ALA A 868 29.71 -28.92 21.54
N ALA A 869 28.93 -29.30 20.53
CA ALA A 869 27.61 -29.92 20.69
C ALA A 869 27.56 -31.28 21.42
N LYS A 870 28.70 -31.84 21.83
CA LYS A 870 28.81 -33.22 22.34
C LYS A 870 28.68 -33.36 23.86
N GLU A 871 28.24 -32.31 24.58
CA GLU A 871 28.31 -32.23 26.05
C GLU A 871 26.98 -31.87 26.75
N MET A 872 25.83 -32.36 26.26
CA MET A 872 24.50 -31.85 26.70
C MET A 872 24.44 -30.32 26.61
N ALA A 873 24.94 -29.81 25.48
CA ALA A 873 25.09 -28.39 25.21
C ALA A 873 23.96 -27.90 24.32
N LEU A 874 23.33 -26.79 24.70
CA LEU A 874 22.26 -26.15 23.93
C LEU A 874 22.70 -24.75 23.54
N ALA A 875 22.56 -24.42 22.26
CA ALA A 875 22.84 -23.08 21.76
C ALA A 875 21.61 -22.19 21.94
N LEU A 876 21.83 -20.98 22.45
CA LEU A 876 20.82 -19.94 22.61
C LEU A 876 21.29 -18.73 21.81
N ALA A 877 20.52 -18.25 20.84
CA ALA A 877 20.94 -17.14 20.00
C ALA A 877 19.86 -16.06 19.86
N CYS A 878 20.27 -14.79 19.87
CA CYS A 878 19.39 -13.66 19.56
C CYS A 878 20.19 -12.48 19.02
N GLY A 879 19.80 -11.95 17.87
CA GLY A 879 20.51 -10.87 17.19
C GLY A 879 19.99 -10.62 15.77
N PRO A 880 20.64 -9.70 15.01
CA PRO A 880 20.20 -9.35 13.67
C PRO A 880 20.16 -10.56 12.72
N PRO A 881 19.17 -10.70 11.82
CA PRO A 881 19.07 -11.86 10.92
C PRO A 881 20.34 -12.19 10.12
N PRO A 882 21.13 -11.22 9.62
CA PRO A 882 22.41 -11.53 8.95
C PRO A 882 23.44 -12.21 9.87
N MET A 883 23.47 -11.86 11.16
CA MET A 883 24.36 -12.51 12.13
C MET A 883 23.95 -13.96 12.33
N LEU A 884 22.65 -14.21 12.55
CA LEU A 884 22.13 -15.57 12.70
C LEU A 884 22.39 -16.42 11.45
N GLN A 885 22.04 -15.90 10.27
CA GLN A 885 22.12 -16.63 9.00
C GLN A 885 23.56 -16.89 8.52
N PHE A 886 24.48 -15.94 8.68
CA PHE A 886 25.82 -16.02 8.07
C PHE A 886 26.95 -16.30 9.06
N ALA A 887 26.75 -16.06 10.36
CA ALA A 887 27.80 -16.21 11.38
C ALA A 887 27.46 -17.22 12.50
N VAL A 888 26.20 -17.37 12.89
CA VAL A 888 25.80 -18.31 13.96
C VAL A 888 25.48 -19.68 13.39
N ASN A 889 24.38 -19.83 12.65
CA ASN A 889 23.90 -21.12 12.16
C ASN A 889 24.98 -21.94 11.42
N PRO A 890 25.65 -21.43 10.36
CA PRO A 890 26.61 -22.24 9.60
C PRO A 890 27.89 -22.58 10.38
N ASN A 891 28.22 -21.86 11.47
CA ASN A 891 29.37 -22.20 12.29
C ASN A 891 29.00 -23.16 13.44
N LEU A 892 27.77 -23.07 13.98
CA LEU A 892 27.24 -24.07 14.90
C LEU A 892 27.09 -25.45 14.23
N GLU A 893 26.61 -25.51 12.98
CA GLU A 893 26.57 -26.76 12.19
C GLU A 893 27.96 -27.40 12.06
N LYS A 894 29.00 -26.61 11.72
CA LYS A 894 30.40 -27.09 11.67
C LYS A 894 30.97 -27.47 13.04
N MET A 895 30.39 -26.97 14.12
CA MET A 895 30.71 -27.35 15.51
C MET A 895 29.90 -28.57 15.99
N GLY A 896 29.04 -29.11 15.11
CA GLY A 896 28.29 -30.35 15.32
C GLY A 896 26.92 -30.19 15.97
N TYR A 897 26.42 -28.97 16.14
CA TYR A 897 25.06 -28.72 16.63
C TYR A 897 24.05 -29.05 15.54
N ASP A 898 22.99 -29.80 15.86
CA ASP A 898 21.80 -29.84 15.02
C ASP A 898 21.02 -28.55 15.24
N VAL A 899 21.13 -27.60 14.31
CA VAL A 899 20.49 -26.28 14.41
C VAL A 899 18.94 -26.31 14.42
N LYS A 900 18.31 -27.49 14.33
CA LYS A 900 16.86 -27.67 14.52
C LYS A 900 16.47 -28.17 15.91
N GLU A 901 17.35 -28.92 16.57
CA GLU A 901 17.07 -29.56 17.86
C GLU A 901 17.86 -28.93 19.02
N ASP A 902 19.08 -28.45 18.73
CA ASP A 902 20.06 -27.95 19.69
C ASP A 902 20.21 -26.40 19.70
N LEU A 903 19.58 -25.68 18.77
CA LEU A 903 19.63 -24.21 18.69
C LEU A 903 18.26 -23.59 18.99
N LEU A 904 18.19 -22.82 20.07
CA LEU A 904 17.06 -21.99 20.44
C LEU A 904 17.29 -20.55 19.97
N VAL A 905 16.36 -19.99 19.21
CA VAL A 905 16.42 -18.60 18.74
C VAL A 905 15.28 -17.80 19.39
N PHE A 906 15.63 -16.71 20.07
CA PHE A 906 14.69 -15.79 20.71
C PHE A 906 14.30 -14.62 19.81
#